data_AF-A0A2N2X2K6-F1
#
_entry.id   AF-A0A2N2X2K6-F1
#
_cell.length_a   1.000
_cell.length_b   1.000
_cell.length_c   1.000
_cell.angle_alpha   90.00
_cell.angle_beta   90.00
_cell.angle_gamma   90.00
#
_symmetry.space_group_name_H-M   'P 1'
#
loop_
_entity.id
_entity.type
_entity.pdbx_description
1 polymer ?
#
loop_
_entity_poly.entity_id
_entity_poly.type
_entity_poly.pdbx_seq_one_letter_code
_entity_poly.pdbx_strand_id
1 'polypeptide(L)'
;MFKNDILIDVIGNVGVDPGSGWPVAGVSNATADRTLVRKAPIEIGTTDWALSAGTNTDDSQWLVYPQDEVSYLGSHVQAPDTEGPVVVFEPLNNASDVFVNVHPTLTFNENVFDASGLAFADGADVSSLLECYETASPANTVAFTATISGRIITVIPDAALANNTQYTLLLKADAVQDKAGNPNLSTQASFTTIDASVQSLSLTYPVGGEVFYAGDEVTLTWNAANIANINVEVYVPRFNVWTELLASTDATTGSVALTVGADSYYGNTYKIRISDALNAATNSVSNDFEIIAVPQTLAALRSQGSGAKVKFAGNATVTMVQSYRNQKFIQDASAAVLIDDVAGKITSAYAIGANMSGIEGSLTEYGGMLQLIPSADPGVSSGDGTEIIPEVVTMEAFTSDFEAYEAELLTFEGVTFSQADGSMTFATGTSYTMSDQINTGNFYTNFYDADYIGTILPETTGNISGIAHSRTTGNYITARFAADLSFPSNDASLSAITLDGSPLDGFDPSVLSYSVSLPSGTTEVPVLVATANDANASIEINEATSLPGTTSVKVTAQDGVSQQTYTVQFTVTPYHTDATLSSLSYNGTAVEGFAANQYEYSVVLPYGTTMVPVIAAVAADSKANVVLTQAPQLPGDASVKVTAEDMVTTLTYTIHFSVALNTDATLSDILVDGQSLTGFVPGTLEYVLPVSNESVPEVTAVANDAKASVDIVQATAVPGSASIQVTAEDNSTILTYKVSFVDASLGHDASLSSISVDEVPLATFAADVFVYEFELPYGTTTIPEVNATATDANASLEITQATQLPGDATVLVTAEDGGTQQTYTVKFSVAPNNDATLHGITVNGEAISSFDANTFDYQVILPYGTTDLPLVEASSTDLNALVDITQVEALPGTASILVTAADGQTRLTYTVSFTLAPNSDATLSILRVDEVLLEDFDATKLSYKVELPNGTTTIPVVSATASDVKALVDVVQATELPGTAVITVTAEDGETQLVYTVEFTLRVNETYSVTFNVYDEDGNSVEGAEVLFNSESKFTDVAGKAVYTEIMPVSEAPFSISKPEAFEEYQGTLSVVDADLTVDIVLLYVGINTERALVSSIYPNPSQGEFTILLHQVIQGTAMTITDLRGIVIVQTELNQLENRIVFSNAKAGVYILRIQSPEHLFKEQIILAK
;
A
#
# COMPACT_ATOMS: atom_id res chain seq x y z
N MET A 1 -34.04 22.05 -56.44
CA MET A 1 -35.31 21.79 -55.73
C MET A 1 -35.08 21.61 -54.24
N PHE A 2 -33.99 20.99 -53.77
CA PHE A 2 -33.55 21.06 -52.37
C PHE A 2 -32.31 21.94 -52.20
N LYS A 3 -32.12 22.50 -50.99
CA LYS A 3 -30.88 23.14 -50.52
C LYS A 3 -30.72 22.83 -49.03
N ASN A 4 -29.58 22.27 -48.62
CA ASN A 4 -29.32 21.81 -47.25
C ASN A 4 -30.48 20.92 -46.71
N ASP A 5 -30.89 19.94 -47.52
CA ASP A 5 -32.00 18.99 -47.27
C ASP A 5 -33.40 19.60 -47.06
N ILE A 6 -33.54 20.91 -47.15
CA ILE A 6 -34.83 21.61 -47.17
C ILE A 6 -35.34 21.74 -48.61
N LEU A 7 -36.61 21.38 -48.84
CA LEU A 7 -37.29 21.59 -50.13
C LEU A 7 -37.59 23.08 -50.34
N ILE A 8 -37.17 23.64 -51.48
CA ILE A 8 -37.27 25.08 -51.81
C ILE A 8 -37.99 25.38 -53.14
N ASP A 9 -38.24 24.38 -53.98
CA ASP A 9 -39.06 24.49 -55.19
C ASP A 9 -39.55 23.09 -55.61
N VAL A 10 -40.64 22.99 -56.38
CA VAL A 10 -41.25 21.69 -56.69
C VAL A 10 -41.82 21.58 -58.12
N ILE A 11 -41.58 20.39 -58.71
CA ILE A 11 -42.21 19.88 -59.94
C ILE A 11 -42.71 18.47 -59.62
N GLY A 12 -44.02 18.30 -59.50
CA GLY A 12 -44.66 17.09 -58.97
C GLY A 12 -44.73 17.05 -57.43
N ASN A 13 -45.31 15.98 -56.88
CA ASN A 13 -45.31 15.74 -55.43
C ASN A 13 -44.06 14.94 -55.02
N VAL A 14 -43.34 15.39 -53.99
CA VAL A 14 -42.14 14.71 -53.49
C VAL A 14 -42.48 13.30 -52.99
N GLY A 15 -41.69 12.31 -53.43
CA GLY A 15 -41.89 10.90 -53.07
C GLY A 15 -43.03 10.18 -53.80
N VAL A 16 -43.73 10.85 -54.73
CA VAL A 16 -44.87 10.27 -55.47
C VAL A 16 -44.55 10.17 -56.97
N ASP A 17 -44.62 8.95 -57.50
CA ASP A 17 -44.52 8.69 -58.94
C ASP A 17 -45.83 9.07 -59.66
N PRO A 18 -45.81 10.00 -60.64
CA PRO A 18 -47.00 10.34 -61.45
C PRO A 18 -47.44 9.23 -62.42
N GLY A 19 -46.60 8.25 -62.72
CA GLY A 19 -46.80 7.25 -63.75
C GLY A 19 -46.78 7.84 -65.17
N SER A 20 -47.86 8.52 -65.57
CA SER A 20 -48.03 9.09 -66.92
C SER A 20 -47.78 10.60 -67.02
N GLY A 21 -47.38 11.25 -65.92
CA GLY A 21 -47.15 12.69 -65.82
C GLY A 21 -48.25 13.44 -65.06
N TRP A 22 -47.86 14.50 -64.35
CA TRP A 22 -48.79 15.43 -63.69
C TRP A 22 -49.40 16.43 -64.69
N PRO A 23 -50.63 16.90 -64.49
CA PRO A 23 -51.17 18.02 -65.24
C PRO A 23 -50.50 19.34 -64.84
N VAL A 24 -50.36 20.27 -65.80
CA VAL A 24 -49.83 21.64 -65.58
C VAL A 24 -50.58 22.58 -66.52
N ALA A 25 -50.97 23.76 -66.03
CA ALA A 25 -51.68 24.79 -66.80
C ALA A 25 -52.93 24.31 -67.55
N GLY A 26 -53.63 23.30 -67.01
CA GLY A 26 -54.81 22.69 -67.64
C GLY A 26 -54.51 21.67 -68.75
N VAL A 27 -53.23 21.44 -69.08
CA VAL A 27 -52.80 20.38 -69.98
C VAL A 27 -52.59 19.09 -69.18
N SER A 28 -53.31 18.02 -69.54
CA SER A 28 -53.14 16.70 -68.92
C SER A 28 -51.75 16.13 -69.21
N ASN A 29 -51.14 15.49 -68.21
CA ASN A 29 -49.84 14.83 -68.30
C ASN A 29 -48.69 15.75 -68.77
N ALA A 30 -48.79 17.06 -68.52
CA ALA A 30 -47.84 18.06 -69.00
C ALA A 30 -46.41 17.96 -68.45
N THR A 31 -46.13 17.15 -67.42
CA THR A 31 -44.75 16.80 -67.03
C THR A 31 -44.17 15.60 -67.80
N ALA A 32 -44.92 15.01 -68.74
CA ALA A 32 -44.46 13.97 -69.66
C ALA A 32 -44.51 14.49 -71.11
N ASP A 33 -43.48 14.21 -71.92
CA ASP A 33 -43.41 14.53 -73.35
C ASP A 33 -43.80 15.99 -73.71
N ARG A 34 -43.32 16.95 -72.91
CA ARG A 34 -43.54 18.41 -73.06
C ARG A 34 -42.34 19.20 -72.55
N THR A 35 -42.10 20.38 -73.10
CA THR A 35 -41.23 21.39 -72.47
C THR A 35 -42.06 22.26 -71.52
N LEU A 36 -41.62 22.35 -70.26
CA LEU A 36 -42.13 23.31 -69.27
C LEU A 36 -41.12 24.45 -69.10
N VAL A 37 -41.58 25.68 -69.21
CA VAL A 37 -40.77 26.90 -69.00
C VAL A 37 -41.42 27.70 -67.88
N ARG A 38 -40.68 28.09 -66.84
CA ARG A 38 -41.24 28.93 -65.76
C ARG A 38 -41.64 30.29 -66.34
N LYS A 39 -42.79 30.84 -65.92
CA LYS A 39 -43.21 32.18 -66.33
C LYS A 39 -42.25 33.24 -65.79
N ALA A 40 -42.03 34.29 -66.59
CA ALA A 40 -41.13 35.41 -66.25
C ALA A 40 -41.32 36.03 -64.86
N PRO A 41 -42.54 36.22 -64.30
CA PRO A 41 -42.73 36.86 -62.99
C PRO A 41 -42.50 35.93 -61.78
N ILE A 42 -42.06 34.69 -61.98
CA ILE A 42 -41.92 33.70 -60.90
C ILE A 42 -40.45 33.63 -60.47
N GLU A 43 -40.11 34.46 -59.49
CA GLU A 43 -38.71 34.66 -59.06
C GLU A 43 -38.31 33.84 -57.83
N ILE A 44 -39.30 33.26 -57.13
CA ILE A 44 -39.11 32.41 -55.95
C ILE A 44 -39.77 31.05 -56.22
N GLY A 45 -39.08 29.97 -55.84
CA GLY A 45 -39.62 28.62 -55.89
C GLY A 45 -40.74 28.40 -54.87
N THR A 46 -41.57 27.38 -55.10
CA THR A 46 -42.65 27.00 -54.16
C THR A 46 -42.63 25.50 -53.89
N THR A 47 -42.95 25.13 -52.65
CA THR A 47 -43.08 23.74 -52.23
C THR A 47 -44.48 23.16 -52.47
N ASP A 48 -45.46 24.02 -52.79
CA ASP A 48 -46.82 23.61 -53.15
C ASP A 48 -46.93 23.32 -54.66
N TRP A 49 -47.09 22.05 -55.00
CA TRP A 49 -47.23 21.61 -56.39
C TRP A 49 -48.56 22.02 -57.02
N ALA A 50 -49.66 22.13 -56.27
CA ALA A 50 -50.94 22.56 -56.82
C ALA A 50 -50.89 24.04 -57.23
N LEU A 51 -50.25 24.88 -56.40
CA LEU A 51 -49.95 26.28 -56.69
C LEU A 51 -48.97 26.42 -57.88
N SER A 52 -47.90 25.60 -57.92
CA SER A 52 -46.92 25.60 -59.01
C SER A 52 -47.56 25.21 -60.34
N ALA A 53 -48.29 24.09 -60.37
CA ALA A 53 -48.87 23.51 -61.58
C ALA A 53 -50.02 24.35 -62.16
N GLY A 54 -50.88 24.91 -61.30
CA GLY A 54 -52.10 25.61 -61.69
C GLY A 54 -53.14 24.73 -62.41
N THR A 55 -54.32 25.30 -62.66
CA THR A 55 -55.42 24.63 -63.37
C THR A 55 -55.57 25.09 -64.82
N ASN A 56 -54.94 26.20 -65.20
CA ASN A 56 -55.03 26.83 -66.51
C ASN A 56 -53.78 27.70 -66.81
N THR A 57 -53.74 28.36 -67.97
CA THR A 57 -52.58 29.17 -68.39
C THR A 57 -52.37 30.45 -67.61
N ASP A 58 -53.35 30.90 -66.82
CA ASP A 58 -53.28 32.18 -66.10
C ASP A 58 -52.77 31.95 -64.67
N ASP A 59 -53.30 30.93 -63.97
CA ASP A 59 -52.93 30.59 -62.59
C ASP A 59 -51.66 29.74 -62.45
N SER A 60 -51.24 29.01 -63.50
CA SER A 60 -50.01 28.21 -63.47
C SER A 60 -48.74 29.05 -63.39
N GLN A 61 -47.71 28.56 -62.71
CA GLN A 61 -46.37 29.16 -62.74
C GLN A 61 -45.59 28.79 -64.01
N TRP A 62 -46.14 27.95 -64.89
CA TRP A 62 -45.45 27.41 -66.07
C TRP A 62 -46.15 27.77 -67.38
N LEU A 63 -45.35 27.88 -68.43
CA LEU A 63 -45.76 27.85 -69.82
C LEU A 63 -45.51 26.43 -70.35
N VAL A 64 -46.57 25.80 -70.88
CA VAL A 64 -46.52 24.42 -71.40
C VAL A 64 -46.39 24.44 -72.92
N TYR A 65 -45.24 24.01 -73.42
CA TYR A 65 -44.95 23.91 -74.85
C TYR A 65 -45.05 22.45 -75.33
N PRO A 66 -45.11 22.19 -76.66
CA PRO A 66 -44.94 20.84 -77.21
C PRO A 66 -43.63 20.16 -76.77
N GLN A 67 -43.53 18.86 -77.04
CA GLN A 67 -42.27 18.12 -76.96
C GLN A 67 -41.20 18.77 -77.84
N ASP A 68 -39.94 18.68 -77.42
CA ASP A 68 -38.76 19.17 -78.14
C ASP A 68 -38.72 20.69 -78.44
N GLU A 69 -39.50 21.51 -77.72
CA GLU A 69 -39.30 22.96 -77.71
C GLU A 69 -38.03 23.29 -76.91
N VAL A 70 -36.94 23.60 -77.62
CA VAL A 70 -35.60 23.82 -77.04
C VAL A 70 -35.18 25.29 -77.02
N SER A 71 -36.00 26.22 -77.50
CA SER A 71 -35.66 27.66 -77.55
C SER A 71 -35.42 28.28 -76.17
N TYR A 72 -35.88 27.61 -75.11
CA TYR A 72 -35.76 28.01 -73.70
C TYR A 72 -34.81 27.12 -72.89
N LEU A 73 -34.00 26.29 -73.56
CA LEU A 73 -33.08 25.38 -72.88
C LEU A 73 -31.93 26.17 -72.24
N GLY A 74 -31.98 26.29 -70.91
CA GLY A 74 -30.97 27.02 -70.12
C GLY A 74 -31.19 28.54 -70.01
N SER A 75 -32.26 29.09 -70.60
CA SER A 75 -32.67 30.48 -70.38
C SER A 75 -34.14 30.73 -70.72
N HIS A 76 -34.77 31.71 -70.07
CA HIS A 76 -36.05 32.27 -70.49
C HIS A 76 -35.99 33.80 -70.40
N VAL A 77 -36.97 34.47 -71.00
CA VAL A 77 -37.10 35.93 -70.88
C VAL A 77 -37.62 36.24 -69.48
N GLN A 78 -36.93 37.09 -68.74
CA GLN A 78 -37.45 37.79 -67.56
C GLN A 78 -38.01 39.13 -68.04
N ALA A 79 -39.13 39.58 -67.49
CA ALA A 79 -39.63 40.93 -67.74
C ALA A 79 -38.72 41.93 -66.99
N PRO A 80 -38.54 43.18 -67.48
CA PRO A 80 -37.89 44.20 -66.67
C PRO A 80 -38.74 44.47 -65.43
N ASP A 81 -38.09 44.54 -64.27
CA ASP A 81 -38.73 44.99 -63.05
C ASP A 81 -39.11 46.48 -63.17
N THR A 82 -40.29 46.82 -62.63
CA THR A 82 -40.87 48.17 -62.67
C THR A 82 -41.48 48.58 -61.32
N GLU A 83 -41.43 47.72 -60.31
CA GLU A 83 -41.91 48.05 -58.97
C GLU A 83 -40.71 48.43 -58.09
N GLY A 84 -40.89 49.38 -57.17
CA GLY A 84 -39.83 49.79 -56.24
C GLY A 84 -39.92 49.02 -54.91
N PRO A 85 -38.86 49.06 -54.07
CA PRO A 85 -38.82 48.31 -52.82
C PRO A 85 -40.01 48.61 -51.90
N VAL A 86 -40.63 47.54 -51.39
CA VAL A 86 -41.75 47.56 -50.46
C VAL A 86 -41.23 47.28 -49.05
N VAL A 87 -41.69 48.07 -48.07
CA VAL A 87 -41.20 48.03 -46.70
C VAL A 87 -42.28 47.62 -45.69
N VAL A 88 -41.91 46.81 -44.72
CA VAL A 88 -42.71 46.45 -43.55
C VAL A 88 -42.08 47.07 -42.31
N PHE A 89 -42.88 47.72 -41.48
CA PHE A 89 -42.44 48.37 -40.24
C PHE A 89 -42.73 47.46 -39.04
N GLU A 90 -41.80 47.38 -38.10
CA GLU A 90 -42.05 46.92 -36.74
C GLU A 90 -41.66 48.03 -35.75
N PRO A 91 -42.55 48.50 -34.85
CA PRO A 91 -43.93 48.07 -34.66
C PRO A 91 -44.81 48.31 -35.89
N LEU A 92 -45.75 47.39 -36.14
CA LEU A 92 -46.76 47.50 -37.18
C LEU A 92 -47.57 48.81 -37.07
N ASN A 93 -48.09 49.28 -38.20
CA ASN A 93 -48.88 50.51 -38.25
C ASN A 93 -50.16 50.42 -37.39
N ASN A 94 -50.30 51.37 -36.47
CA ASN A 94 -51.27 51.47 -35.37
C ASN A 94 -51.07 50.46 -34.22
N ALA A 95 -49.87 49.92 -34.02
CA ALA A 95 -49.54 49.19 -32.79
C ALA A 95 -49.76 50.07 -31.55
N SER A 96 -50.40 49.52 -30.52
CA SER A 96 -50.57 50.15 -29.20
C SER A 96 -49.62 49.52 -28.18
N ASP A 97 -49.51 50.15 -27.01
CA ASP A 97 -48.82 49.60 -25.84
C ASP A 97 -47.33 49.29 -26.08
N VAL A 98 -46.73 49.97 -27.05
CA VAL A 98 -45.32 49.81 -27.43
C VAL A 98 -44.43 50.36 -26.32
N PHE A 99 -43.32 49.67 -26.03
CA PHE A 99 -42.39 50.11 -25.00
C PHE A 99 -41.68 51.40 -25.37
N VAL A 100 -41.40 52.24 -24.37
CA VAL A 100 -40.73 53.55 -24.54
C VAL A 100 -39.28 53.45 -25.02
N ASN A 101 -38.65 52.29 -24.84
CA ASN A 101 -37.30 51.96 -25.31
C ASN A 101 -37.31 51.11 -26.58
N VAL A 102 -38.41 51.10 -27.36
CA VAL A 102 -38.47 50.38 -28.63
C VAL A 102 -37.40 50.87 -29.60
N HIS A 103 -36.78 49.94 -30.32
CA HIS A 103 -35.94 50.21 -31.49
C HIS A 103 -36.70 49.77 -32.75
N PRO A 104 -37.44 50.68 -33.43
CA PRO A 104 -38.23 50.30 -34.60
C PRO A 104 -37.36 49.78 -35.73
N THR A 105 -37.88 48.85 -36.54
CA THR A 105 -37.21 48.33 -37.72
C THR A 105 -38.05 48.48 -38.98
N LEU A 106 -37.38 48.64 -40.13
CA LEU A 106 -37.96 48.65 -41.46
C LEU A 106 -37.33 47.51 -42.27
N THR A 107 -38.12 46.49 -42.61
CA THR A 107 -37.67 45.35 -43.41
C THR A 107 -38.16 45.48 -44.84
N PHE A 108 -37.24 45.50 -45.81
CA PHE A 108 -37.56 45.52 -47.24
C PHE A 108 -37.80 44.10 -47.78
N ASN A 109 -38.75 43.97 -48.71
CA ASN A 109 -39.00 42.74 -49.50
C ASN A 109 -37.75 42.27 -50.26
N GLU A 110 -36.85 43.19 -50.61
CA GLU A 110 -35.69 42.97 -51.47
C GLU A 110 -34.44 43.74 -50.99
N ASN A 111 -33.33 43.62 -51.74
CA ASN A 111 -32.13 44.39 -51.45
C ASN A 111 -32.30 45.84 -51.89
N VAL A 112 -31.95 46.78 -51.02
CA VAL A 112 -32.05 48.21 -51.30
C VAL A 112 -30.69 48.84 -51.61
N PHE A 113 -30.72 49.84 -52.48
CA PHE A 113 -29.57 50.55 -53.02
C PHE A 113 -29.79 52.07 -52.84
N ASP A 114 -28.69 52.82 -52.78
CA ASP A 114 -28.71 54.27 -52.76
C ASP A 114 -29.09 54.85 -54.15
N ALA A 115 -29.30 56.16 -54.21
CA ALA A 115 -29.63 56.88 -55.45
C ALA A 115 -28.51 56.87 -56.53
N SER A 116 -27.35 56.26 -56.24
CA SER A 116 -26.28 56.00 -57.22
C SER A 116 -26.30 54.55 -57.74
N GLY A 117 -27.17 53.70 -57.21
CA GLY A 117 -27.27 52.27 -57.52
C GLY A 117 -26.25 51.40 -56.77
N LEU A 118 -25.63 51.92 -55.69
CA LEU A 118 -24.73 51.15 -54.84
C LEU A 118 -25.49 50.57 -53.64
N ALA A 119 -25.20 49.33 -53.28
CA ALA A 119 -25.73 48.72 -52.07
C ALA A 119 -25.11 49.39 -50.85
N PHE A 120 -25.92 49.62 -49.81
CA PHE A 120 -25.42 50.12 -48.53
C PHE A 120 -24.42 49.15 -47.92
N ALA A 121 -23.41 49.68 -47.25
CA ALA A 121 -22.52 48.88 -46.41
C ALA A 121 -23.26 48.41 -45.16
N ASP A 122 -22.87 47.25 -44.63
CA ASP A 122 -23.44 46.71 -43.40
C ASP A 122 -23.13 47.65 -42.21
N GLY A 123 -24.17 48.02 -41.45
CA GLY A 123 -24.10 49.01 -40.38
C GLY A 123 -24.02 50.47 -40.83
N ALA A 124 -24.23 50.78 -42.12
CA ALA A 124 -24.18 52.16 -42.61
C ALA A 124 -25.28 53.05 -42.00
N ASP A 125 -24.94 54.30 -41.64
CA ASP A 125 -25.89 55.31 -41.18
C ASP A 125 -26.84 55.72 -42.32
N VAL A 126 -28.13 55.50 -42.09
CA VAL A 126 -29.24 55.80 -42.99
C VAL A 126 -30.27 56.72 -42.34
N SER A 127 -29.93 57.39 -41.24
CA SER A 127 -30.84 58.29 -40.50
C SER A 127 -31.48 59.35 -41.40
N SER A 128 -30.73 59.82 -42.41
CA SER A 128 -31.20 60.80 -43.40
C SER A 128 -32.34 60.32 -44.31
N LEU A 129 -32.56 59.00 -44.44
CA LEU A 129 -33.61 58.40 -45.26
C LEU A 129 -35.00 58.48 -44.59
N LEU A 130 -35.02 58.68 -43.27
CA LEU A 130 -36.22 58.60 -42.43
C LEU A 130 -36.60 59.96 -41.83
N GLU A 131 -37.82 60.04 -41.29
CA GLU A 131 -38.25 61.06 -40.33
C GLU A 131 -39.04 60.38 -39.20
N CYS A 132 -38.86 60.83 -37.96
CA CYS A 132 -39.60 60.36 -36.80
C CYS A 132 -40.19 61.55 -36.04
N TYR A 133 -41.49 61.53 -35.72
CA TYR A 133 -42.17 62.65 -35.07
C TYR A 133 -43.39 62.23 -34.25
N GLU A 134 -43.79 63.08 -33.30
CA GLU A 134 -45.01 62.90 -32.52
C GLU A 134 -46.25 63.30 -33.34
N THR A 135 -47.19 62.36 -33.47
CA THR A 135 -48.34 62.46 -34.38
C THR A 135 -49.40 63.46 -33.88
N ALA A 136 -49.47 63.68 -32.56
CA ALA A 136 -50.35 64.67 -31.95
C ALA A 136 -49.92 66.14 -32.25
N SER A 137 -48.67 66.36 -32.66
CA SER A 137 -48.15 67.66 -33.07
C SER A 137 -46.93 67.48 -33.99
N PRO A 138 -47.09 67.53 -35.33
CA PRO A 138 -46.00 67.31 -36.31
C PRO A 138 -44.82 68.30 -36.25
N ALA A 139 -44.82 69.24 -35.31
CA ALA A 139 -43.72 70.15 -35.02
C ALA A 139 -42.64 69.55 -34.09
N ASN A 140 -42.92 68.40 -33.46
CA ASN A 140 -42.01 67.71 -32.53
C ASN A 140 -41.32 66.54 -33.24
N THR A 141 -40.12 66.79 -33.79
CA THR A 141 -39.25 65.73 -34.33
C THR A 141 -38.56 64.96 -33.21
N VAL A 142 -38.59 63.64 -33.28
CA VAL A 142 -37.79 62.76 -32.41
C VAL A 142 -36.38 62.66 -33.00
N ALA A 143 -35.36 62.79 -32.16
CA ALA A 143 -33.98 62.56 -32.55
C ALA A 143 -33.66 61.06 -32.45
N PHE A 144 -32.97 60.53 -33.46
CA PHE A 144 -32.64 59.11 -33.57
C PHE A 144 -31.40 58.92 -34.46
N THR A 145 -30.76 57.76 -34.29
CA THR A 145 -29.86 57.17 -35.28
C THR A 145 -30.54 55.99 -35.98
N ALA A 146 -30.18 55.72 -37.22
CA ALA A 146 -30.66 54.54 -37.94
C ALA A 146 -29.53 53.91 -38.75
N THR A 147 -29.38 52.58 -38.66
CA THR A 147 -28.37 51.82 -39.40
C THR A 147 -29.03 50.73 -40.24
N ILE A 148 -28.43 50.39 -41.38
CA ILE A 148 -28.93 49.32 -42.25
C ILE A 148 -28.03 48.08 -42.22
N SER A 149 -28.63 46.90 -42.04
CA SER A 149 -27.99 45.61 -42.20
C SER A 149 -28.78 44.75 -43.19
N GLY A 150 -28.18 44.45 -44.34
CA GLY A 150 -28.80 43.70 -45.44
C GLY A 150 -30.06 44.37 -46.01
N ARG A 151 -31.23 44.03 -45.46
CA ARG A 151 -32.56 44.54 -45.85
C ARG A 151 -33.32 45.21 -44.70
N ILE A 152 -32.70 45.32 -43.53
CA ILE A 152 -33.34 45.80 -42.31
C ILE A 152 -32.66 47.09 -41.91
N ILE A 153 -33.43 48.18 -41.83
CA ILE A 153 -33.00 49.39 -41.12
C ILE A 153 -33.46 49.26 -39.67
N THR A 154 -32.56 49.44 -38.71
CA THR A 154 -32.86 49.54 -37.29
C THR A 154 -32.74 50.98 -36.84
N VAL A 155 -33.77 51.50 -36.17
CA VAL A 155 -33.87 52.86 -35.65
C VAL A 155 -33.71 52.84 -34.14
N ILE A 156 -32.79 53.66 -33.63
CA ILE A 156 -32.49 53.81 -32.21
C ILE A 156 -32.77 55.28 -31.84
N PRO A 157 -33.86 55.58 -31.10
CA PRO A 157 -34.11 56.91 -30.56
C PRO A 157 -32.99 57.37 -29.64
N ASP A 158 -32.61 58.65 -29.70
CA ASP A 158 -31.50 59.21 -28.90
C ASP A 158 -31.83 59.30 -27.39
N ALA A 159 -33.11 59.15 -27.04
CA ALA A 159 -33.62 59.07 -25.67
C ALA A 159 -34.88 58.20 -25.64
N ALA A 160 -35.23 57.68 -24.46
CA ALA A 160 -36.49 56.97 -24.26
C ALA A 160 -37.70 57.84 -24.66
N LEU A 161 -38.63 57.25 -25.39
CA LEU A 161 -39.85 57.89 -25.86
C LEU A 161 -40.78 58.24 -24.68
N ALA A 162 -41.63 59.25 -24.84
CA ALA A 162 -42.65 59.56 -23.83
C ALA A 162 -43.73 58.47 -23.81
N ASN A 163 -44.27 58.16 -22.63
CA ASN A 163 -45.44 57.29 -22.46
C ASN A 163 -46.72 57.90 -23.09
N ASN A 164 -47.71 57.05 -23.41
CA ASN A 164 -49.01 57.41 -24.00
C ASN A 164 -48.92 58.39 -25.19
N THR A 165 -47.88 58.22 -26.02
CA THR A 165 -47.55 59.15 -27.10
C THR A 165 -47.49 58.40 -28.43
N GLN A 166 -48.20 58.91 -29.43
CA GLN A 166 -48.22 58.31 -30.77
C GLN A 166 -47.07 58.85 -31.62
N TYR A 167 -46.10 58.01 -31.95
CA TYR A 167 -45.01 58.31 -32.86
C TYR A 167 -45.36 57.88 -34.28
N THR A 168 -44.81 58.57 -35.27
CA THR A 168 -44.85 58.16 -36.68
C THR A 168 -43.43 58.11 -37.24
N LEU A 169 -43.09 56.98 -37.85
CA LEU A 169 -41.85 56.75 -38.57
C LEU A 169 -42.14 56.73 -40.08
N LEU A 170 -41.50 57.62 -40.82
CA LEU A 170 -41.70 57.87 -42.24
C LEU A 170 -40.43 57.48 -43.02
N LEU A 171 -40.57 56.61 -44.01
CA LEU A 171 -39.60 56.45 -45.10
C LEU A 171 -39.93 57.48 -46.19
N LYS A 172 -38.95 58.32 -46.55
CA LYS A 172 -39.10 59.33 -47.60
C LYS A 172 -39.32 58.66 -48.97
N ALA A 173 -39.96 59.36 -49.90
CA ALA A 173 -39.97 58.94 -51.31
C ALA A 173 -38.55 59.00 -51.86
N ASP A 174 -38.23 58.10 -52.79
CA ASP A 174 -36.93 58.06 -53.49
C ASP A 174 -35.71 57.94 -52.54
N ALA A 175 -35.92 57.45 -51.31
CA ALA A 175 -34.89 57.30 -50.28
C ALA A 175 -33.98 56.09 -50.56
N VAL A 176 -34.56 55.04 -51.13
CA VAL A 176 -33.89 53.84 -51.62
C VAL A 176 -34.48 53.43 -52.96
N GLN A 177 -33.72 52.63 -53.72
CA GLN A 177 -34.16 52.00 -54.95
C GLN A 177 -33.82 50.52 -54.95
N ASP A 178 -34.46 49.76 -55.83
CA ASP A 178 -34.08 48.37 -56.12
C ASP A 178 -32.78 48.31 -56.97
N LYS A 179 -32.46 47.12 -57.48
CA LYS A 179 -31.34 46.91 -58.41
C LYS A 179 -31.62 47.40 -59.83
N ALA A 180 -32.88 47.52 -60.24
CA ALA A 180 -33.28 47.98 -61.57
C ALA A 180 -33.31 49.52 -61.70
N GLY A 181 -33.28 50.25 -60.58
CA GLY A 181 -33.40 51.70 -60.49
C GLY A 181 -34.81 52.21 -60.19
N ASN A 182 -35.73 51.35 -59.76
CA ASN A 182 -37.08 51.73 -59.34
C ASN A 182 -37.04 52.25 -57.88
N PRO A 183 -37.42 53.50 -57.61
CA PRO A 183 -37.39 54.08 -56.27
C PRO A 183 -38.55 53.61 -55.39
N ASN A 184 -38.35 53.60 -54.06
CA ASN A 184 -39.43 53.33 -53.11
C ASN A 184 -40.48 54.46 -53.09
N LEU A 185 -41.73 54.08 -52.85
CA LEU A 185 -42.78 55.04 -52.50
C LEU A 185 -42.61 55.48 -51.04
N SER A 186 -42.94 56.75 -50.75
CA SER A 186 -42.99 57.21 -49.36
C SER A 186 -44.06 56.45 -48.58
N THR A 187 -43.65 55.88 -47.45
CA THR A 187 -44.50 55.00 -46.62
C THR A 187 -44.23 55.31 -45.17
N GLN A 188 -45.23 55.22 -44.31
CA GLN A 188 -45.11 55.47 -42.87
C GLN A 188 -45.86 54.42 -42.06
N ALA A 189 -45.40 54.22 -40.82
CA ALA A 189 -46.16 53.55 -39.78
C ALA A 189 -46.21 54.42 -38.52
N SER A 190 -47.34 54.42 -37.84
CA SER A 190 -47.52 55.07 -36.54
C SER A 190 -47.65 54.02 -35.44
N PHE A 191 -47.15 54.29 -34.24
CA PHE A 191 -47.35 53.43 -33.07
C PHE A 191 -47.53 54.27 -31.82
N THR A 192 -48.28 53.77 -30.83
CA THR A 192 -48.52 54.46 -29.56
C THR A 192 -47.79 53.76 -28.44
N THR A 193 -47.00 54.50 -27.69
CA THR A 193 -46.30 53.99 -26.50
C THR A 193 -47.27 53.72 -25.35
N ILE A 194 -46.89 52.76 -24.50
CA ILE A 194 -47.63 52.34 -23.30
C ILE A 194 -47.96 53.52 -22.36
N ASP A 195 -49.10 53.44 -21.66
CA ASP A 195 -49.50 54.46 -20.68
C ASP A 195 -48.65 54.40 -19.41
N ALA A 196 -48.25 55.56 -18.87
CA ALA A 196 -47.39 55.66 -17.68
C ALA A 196 -47.99 55.03 -16.40
N SER A 197 -49.31 54.81 -16.37
CA SER A 197 -50.02 54.13 -15.28
C SER A 197 -50.12 52.62 -15.45
N VAL A 198 -49.66 52.07 -16.58
CA VAL A 198 -49.69 50.63 -16.89
C VAL A 198 -48.27 50.08 -16.78
N GLN A 199 -48.08 49.17 -15.82
CA GLN A 199 -46.87 48.34 -15.74
C GLN A 199 -46.97 47.19 -16.73
N SER A 200 -45.84 46.83 -17.35
CA SER A 200 -45.76 45.66 -18.23
C SER A 200 -44.39 45.00 -18.10
N LEU A 201 -44.37 43.67 -18.06
CA LEU A 201 -43.17 42.85 -17.91
C LEU A 201 -43.34 41.56 -18.73
N SER A 202 -42.36 41.24 -19.56
CA SER A 202 -42.34 40.04 -20.41
C SER A 202 -40.95 39.46 -20.47
N LEU A 203 -40.77 38.24 -19.96
CA LEU A 203 -39.55 37.46 -20.18
C LEU A 203 -39.46 37.10 -21.66
N THR A 204 -38.28 37.26 -22.27
CA THR A 204 -38.02 36.96 -23.68
C THR A 204 -36.99 35.85 -23.89
N TYR A 205 -36.19 35.54 -22.87
CA TYR A 205 -35.34 34.34 -22.81
C TYR A 205 -34.94 34.03 -21.36
N PRO A 206 -34.95 32.76 -20.92
CA PRO A 206 -35.45 31.57 -21.61
C PRO A 206 -36.97 31.56 -21.71
N VAL A 207 -37.52 30.94 -22.76
CA VAL A 207 -38.97 30.83 -23.01
C VAL A 207 -39.52 29.44 -22.76
N GLY A 208 -38.64 28.44 -22.60
CA GLY A 208 -38.91 27.05 -22.28
C GLY A 208 -38.62 26.11 -23.45
N GLY A 209 -38.23 24.88 -23.11
CA GLY A 209 -37.72 23.87 -24.05
C GLY A 209 -36.21 23.92 -24.30
N GLU A 210 -35.50 24.90 -23.73
CA GLU A 210 -34.03 24.93 -23.74
C GLU A 210 -33.43 23.80 -22.88
N VAL A 211 -32.16 23.48 -23.14
CA VAL A 211 -31.35 22.56 -22.34
C VAL A 211 -30.09 23.30 -21.92
N PHE A 212 -29.90 23.43 -20.61
CA PHE A 212 -28.69 24.00 -20.01
C PHE A 212 -27.92 22.92 -19.24
N TYR A 213 -26.64 23.15 -19.01
CA TYR A 213 -25.80 22.37 -18.12
C TYR A 213 -25.59 23.14 -16.80
N ALA A 214 -25.46 22.41 -15.69
CA ALA A 214 -25.00 23.00 -14.43
C ALA A 214 -23.62 23.67 -14.65
N GLY A 215 -23.49 24.93 -14.25
CA GLY A 215 -22.31 25.77 -14.50
C GLY A 215 -22.35 26.63 -15.77
N ASP A 216 -23.35 26.50 -16.65
CA ASP A 216 -23.47 27.35 -17.84
C ASP A 216 -23.70 28.83 -17.48
N GLU A 217 -23.08 29.75 -18.24
CA GLU A 217 -23.45 31.16 -18.24
C GLU A 217 -24.62 31.41 -19.21
N VAL A 218 -25.71 31.95 -18.69
CA VAL A 218 -26.97 32.17 -19.40
C VAL A 218 -27.38 33.64 -19.29
N THR A 219 -27.47 34.33 -20.42
CA THR A 219 -28.00 35.71 -20.47
C THR A 219 -29.52 35.70 -20.52
N LEU A 220 -30.16 35.95 -19.38
CA LEU A 220 -31.59 36.23 -19.30
C LEU A 220 -31.93 37.52 -20.05
N THR A 221 -33.08 37.59 -20.70
CA THR A 221 -33.58 38.82 -21.35
C THR A 221 -35.07 39.05 -21.12
N TRP A 222 -35.48 40.32 -21.06
CA TRP A 222 -36.88 40.71 -20.89
C TRP A 222 -37.18 42.09 -21.47
N ASN A 223 -38.46 42.36 -21.67
CA ASN A 223 -38.99 43.69 -21.89
C ASN A 223 -39.73 44.16 -20.62
N ALA A 224 -39.48 45.39 -20.18
CA ALA A 224 -40.16 46.02 -19.05
C ALA A 224 -40.58 47.46 -19.39
N ALA A 225 -41.70 47.92 -18.84
CA ALA A 225 -42.08 49.34 -18.85
C ALA A 225 -42.82 49.74 -17.58
N ASN A 226 -42.55 50.98 -17.14
CA ASN A 226 -43.07 51.58 -15.91
C ASN A 226 -42.81 50.75 -14.64
N ILE A 227 -41.73 49.96 -14.67
CA ILE A 227 -41.17 49.18 -13.57
C ILE A 227 -39.72 49.64 -13.41
N ALA A 228 -39.30 49.97 -12.19
CA ALA A 228 -37.93 50.41 -11.93
C ALA A 228 -36.99 49.20 -11.77
N ASN A 229 -37.37 48.25 -10.92
CA ASN A 229 -36.57 47.08 -10.60
C ASN A 229 -37.41 45.79 -10.65
N ILE A 230 -36.77 44.67 -10.98
CA ILE A 230 -37.36 43.33 -10.94
C ILE A 230 -36.61 42.41 -9.97
N ASN A 231 -37.31 41.41 -9.45
CA ASN A 231 -36.70 40.22 -8.85
C ASN A 231 -36.68 39.10 -9.89
N VAL A 232 -35.65 38.26 -9.85
CA VAL A 232 -35.44 37.09 -10.71
C VAL A 232 -35.41 35.84 -9.84
N GLU A 233 -36.24 34.85 -10.16
CA GLU A 233 -36.38 33.62 -9.39
C GLU A 233 -36.35 32.39 -10.30
N VAL A 234 -35.80 31.28 -9.80
CA VAL A 234 -35.82 29.97 -10.45
C VAL A 234 -36.69 28.98 -9.68
N TYR A 235 -37.53 28.23 -10.38
CA TYR A 235 -38.23 27.09 -9.83
C TYR A 235 -37.35 25.85 -9.89
N VAL A 236 -37.05 25.25 -8.73
CA VAL A 236 -36.20 24.06 -8.60
C VAL A 236 -37.09 22.81 -8.40
N PRO A 237 -37.24 21.94 -9.40
CA PRO A 237 -38.24 20.86 -9.36
C PRO A 237 -38.02 19.85 -8.24
N ARG A 238 -36.76 19.51 -7.92
CA ARG A 238 -36.40 18.53 -6.87
C ARG A 238 -36.92 18.94 -5.48
N PHE A 239 -36.99 20.24 -5.20
CA PHE A 239 -37.47 20.78 -3.93
C PHE A 239 -38.86 21.41 -4.02
N ASN A 240 -39.45 21.47 -5.22
CA ASN A 240 -40.77 22.06 -5.48
C ASN A 240 -40.89 23.50 -4.90
N VAL A 241 -39.86 24.32 -5.13
CA VAL A 241 -39.70 25.65 -4.52
C VAL A 241 -39.24 26.67 -5.56
N TRP A 242 -39.60 27.94 -5.34
CA TRP A 242 -39.00 29.09 -6.04
C TRP A 242 -37.86 29.65 -5.19
N THR A 243 -36.69 29.85 -5.81
CA THR A 243 -35.48 30.40 -5.22
C THR A 243 -35.15 31.71 -5.90
N GLU A 244 -34.97 32.79 -5.13
CA GLU A 244 -34.50 34.07 -5.66
C GLU A 244 -33.04 33.98 -6.10
N LEU A 245 -32.76 34.39 -7.34
CA LEU A 245 -31.43 34.48 -7.91
C LEU A 245 -30.87 35.91 -7.80
N LEU A 246 -31.72 36.91 -8.03
CA LEU A 246 -31.40 38.32 -7.89
C LEU A 246 -32.62 39.09 -7.37
N ALA A 247 -32.41 40.00 -6.42
CA ALA A 247 -33.40 40.95 -5.95
C ALA A 247 -33.17 42.34 -6.57
N SER A 248 -34.24 43.11 -6.78
CA SER A 248 -34.21 44.53 -7.14
C SER A 248 -33.22 44.93 -8.27
N THR A 249 -33.14 44.11 -9.31
CA THR A 249 -32.31 44.35 -10.51
C THR A 249 -32.96 45.41 -11.40
N ASP A 250 -32.19 46.39 -11.90
CA ASP A 250 -32.68 47.47 -12.77
C ASP A 250 -33.37 46.90 -14.02
N ALA A 251 -34.67 47.15 -14.12
CA ALA A 251 -35.53 46.59 -15.16
C ALA A 251 -35.24 47.19 -16.55
N THR A 252 -34.60 48.36 -16.62
CA THR A 252 -34.29 49.07 -17.87
C THR A 252 -33.14 48.46 -18.65
N THR A 253 -32.31 47.64 -17.99
CA THR A 253 -31.20 46.88 -18.61
C THR A 253 -31.68 45.86 -19.64
N GLY A 254 -32.92 45.36 -19.51
CA GLY A 254 -33.53 44.36 -20.40
C GLY A 254 -32.83 43.00 -20.43
N SER A 255 -31.76 42.80 -19.66
CA SER A 255 -30.95 41.60 -19.67
C SER A 255 -30.04 41.48 -18.44
N VAL A 256 -29.74 40.24 -18.04
CA VAL A 256 -28.74 39.96 -17.00
C VAL A 256 -28.07 38.61 -17.26
N ALA A 257 -26.75 38.53 -17.07
CA ALA A 257 -26.03 37.27 -17.11
C ALA A 257 -26.15 36.55 -15.76
N LEU A 258 -26.47 35.26 -15.78
CA LEU A 258 -26.57 34.39 -14.62
C LEU A 258 -25.79 33.11 -14.88
N THR A 259 -25.14 32.57 -13.85
CA THR A 259 -24.57 31.22 -13.91
C THR A 259 -25.59 30.22 -13.37
N VAL A 260 -25.84 29.14 -14.10
CA VAL A 260 -26.58 27.98 -13.57
C VAL A 260 -25.76 27.38 -12.44
N GLY A 261 -26.32 27.23 -11.24
CA GLY A 261 -25.57 26.72 -10.07
C GLY A 261 -24.86 25.40 -10.41
N ALA A 262 -23.55 25.32 -10.13
CA ALA A 262 -22.71 24.19 -10.55
C ALA A 262 -23.11 22.86 -9.86
N ASP A 263 -23.81 22.94 -8.73
CA ASP A 263 -24.41 21.85 -7.96
C ASP A 263 -25.86 21.54 -8.37
N SER A 264 -26.38 22.14 -9.44
CA SER A 264 -27.76 21.94 -9.90
C SER A 264 -28.03 20.48 -10.25
N TYR A 265 -29.07 19.93 -9.62
CA TYR A 265 -29.58 18.61 -9.94
C TYR A 265 -30.20 18.55 -11.34
N TYR A 266 -30.24 17.34 -11.91
CA TYR A 266 -31.00 17.10 -13.13
C TYR A 266 -32.50 17.39 -12.93
N GLY A 267 -33.12 18.03 -13.92
CA GLY A 267 -34.56 18.18 -14.02
C GLY A 267 -35.01 18.81 -15.33
N ASN A 268 -36.21 18.47 -15.78
CA ASN A 268 -36.78 18.88 -17.08
C ASN A 268 -38.04 19.77 -16.95
N THR A 269 -38.23 20.34 -15.77
CA THR A 269 -39.38 21.21 -15.40
C THR A 269 -38.93 22.47 -14.67
N TYR A 270 -37.67 22.88 -14.87
CA TYR A 270 -37.18 24.16 -14.36
C TYR A 270 -37.91 25.33 -15.04
N LYS A 271 -38.08 26.43 -14.31
CA LYS A 271 -38.71 27.67 -14.81
C LYS A 271 -38.00 28.87 -14.25
N ILE A 272 -38.01 29.97 -15.00
CA ILE A 272 -37.60 31.28 -14.51
C ILE A 272 -38.83 32.17 -14.40
N ARG A 273 -38.91 32.95 -13.32
CA ARG A 273 -39.87 34.03 -13.11
C ARG A 273 -39.11 35.33 -12.96
N ILE A 274 -39.64 36.38 -13.58
CA ILE A 274 -39.29 37.77 -13.29
C ILE A 274 -40.53 38.50 -12.78
N SER A 275 -40.38 39.37 -11.79
CA SER A 275 -41.50 40.13 -11.21
C SER A 275 -41.08 41.52 -10.75
N ASP A 276 -41.99 42.50 -10.78
CA ASP A 276 -41.74 43.83 -10.21
C ASP A 276 -41.38 43.71 -8.71
N ALA A 277 -40.22 44.26 -8.34
CA ALA A 277 -39.68 44.20 -6.98
C ALA A 277 -40.60 44.86 -5.93
N LEU A 278 -41.47 45.80 -6.34
CA LEU A 278 -42.47 46.43 -5.47
C LEU A 278 -43.84 45.74 -5.52
N ASN A 279 -44.09 44.89 -6.52
CA ASN A 279 -45.38 44.24 -6.73
C ASN A 279 -45.26 42.92 -7.53
N ALA A 280 -44.98 41.83 -6.84
CA ALA A 280 -44.84 40.50 -7.45
C ALA A 280 -46.05 39.98 -8.25
N ALA A 281 -47.22 40.63 -8.16
CA ALA A 281 -48.37 40.32 -9.02
C ALA A 281 -48.13 40.71 -10.50
N THR A 282 -47.27 41.68 -10.77
CA THR A 282 -46.76 42.00 -12.11
C THR A 282 -45.55 41.12 -12.39
N ASN A 283 -45.77 39.96 -13.03
CA ASN A 283 -44.71 38.97 -13.31
C ASN A 283 -44.84 38.30 -14.68
N SER A 284 -43.75 37.68 -15.12
CA SER A 284 -43.66 36.85 -16.32
C SER A 284 -42.88 35.58 -16.01
N VAL A 285 -43.27 34.43 -16.58
CA VAL A 285 -42.73 33.11 -16.25
C VAL A 285 -42.48 32.30 -17.53
N SER A 286 -41.34 31.61 -17.62
CA SER A 286 -41.01 30.71 -18.74
C SER A 286 -41.90 29.45 -18.75
N ASN A 287 -41.93 28.74 -19.88
CA ASN A 287 -42.33 27.33 -19.85
C ASN A 287 -41.23 26.46 -19.22
N ASP A 288 -41.49 25.17 -19.08
CA ASP A 288 -40.53 24.18 -18.59
C ASP A 288 -39.28 24.10 -19.48
N PHE A 289 -38.09 24.13 -18.88
CA PHE A 289 -36.80 23.84 -19.53
C PHE A 289 -35.99 22.79 -18.75
N GLU A 290 -34.93 22.28 -19.38
CA GLU A 290 -34.09 21.20 -18.84
C GLU A 290 -32.74 21.71 -18.34
N ILE A 291 -32.30 21.19 -17.18
CA ILE A 291 -30.94 21.31 -16.68
C ILE A 291 -30.35 19.89 -16.58
N ILE A 292 -29.19 19.70 -17.20
CA ILE A 292 -28.35 18.50 -17.08
C ILE A 292 -27.32 18.74 -15.98
N ALA A 293 -27.23 17.82 -15.01
CA ALA A 293 -26.25 17.92 -13.94
C ALA A 293 -24.82 17.66 -14.45
N VAL A 294 -23.84 18.41 -13.93
CA VAL A 294 -22.41 18.31 -14.32
C VAL A 294 -21.54 17.92 -13.11
N PRO A 295 -21.68 16.67 -12.60
CA PRO A 295 -20.92 16.22 -11.43
C PRO A 295 -19.41 16.18 -11.71
N GLN A 296 -18.63 16.65 -10.73
CA GLN A 296 -17.16 16.66 -10.75
C GLN A 296 -16.56 15.40 -10.11
N THR A 297 -17.34 14.64 -9.34
CA THR A 297 -16.92 13.39 -8.69
C THR A 297 -17.98 12.32 -8.89
N LEU A 298 -17.60 11.04 -8.84
CA LEU A 298 -18.53 9.93 -9.00
C LEU A 298 -19.53 9.83 -7.84
N ALA A 299 -19.17 10.20 -6.62
CA ALA A 299 -20.14 10.34 -5.53
C ALA A 299 -21.24 11.38 -5.84
N ALA A 300 -20.85 12.53 -6.41
CA ALA A 300 -21.80 13.57 -6.84
C ALA A 300 -22.65 13.17 -8.07
N LEU A 301 -22.13 12.25 -8.89
CA LEU A 301 -22.88 11.61 -9.98
C LEU A 301 -23.91 10.62 -9.42
N ARG A 302 -23.51 9.72 -8.52
CA ARG A 302 -24.39 8.72 -7.90
C ARG A 302 -25.55 9.39 -7.13
N SER A 303 -25.30 10.50 -6.44
CA SER A 303 -26.32 11.24 -5.67
C SER A 303 -27.45 11.88 -6.52
N GLN A 304 -27.27 11.98 -7.84
CA GLN A 304 -28.36 12.38 -8.75
C GLN A 304 -29.48 11.34 -8.79
N GLY A 305 -29.13 10.05 -8.66
CA GLY A 305 -30.04 8.91 -8.65
C GLY A 305 -30.50 8.45 -10.04
N SER A 306 -31.19 7.30 -10.04
CA SER A 306 -31.74 6.67 -11.24
C SER A 306 -32.74 7.57 -11.97
N GLY A 307 -32.63 7.63 -13.31
CA GLY A 307 -33.43 8.50 -14.17
C GLY A 307 -32.82 9.88 -14.48
N ALA A 308 -31.70 10.23 -13.84
CA ALA A 308 -31.02 11.50 -14.11
C ALA A 308 -30.22 11.49 -15.41
N LYS A 309 -30.23 12.60 -16.17
CA LYS A 309 -29.23 12.87 -17.21
C LYS A 309 -28.04 13.59 -16.58
N VAL A 310 -26.83 13.15 -16.90
CA VAL A 310 -25.59 13.70 -16.35
C VAL A 310 -24.54 13.88 -17.43
N LYS A 311 -23.65 14.84 -17.22
CA LYS A 311 -22.38 14.99 -17.94
C LYS A 311 -21.25 15.00 -16.93
N PHE A 312 -20.61 13.86 -16.72
CA PHE A 312 -19.49 13.73 -15.79
C PHE A 312 -18.30 14.55 -16.32
N ALA A 313 -17.91 15.58 -15.58
CA ALA A 313 -16.80 16.47 -15.95
C ALA A 313 -15.52 16.21 -15.15
N GLY A 314 -15.60 15.39 -14.10
CA GLY A 314 -14.44 14.87 -13.37
C GLY A 314 -13.59 13.92 -14.21
N ASN A 315 -12.49 13.42 -13.62
CA ASN A 315 -11.67 12.35 -14.18
C ASN A 315 -11.83 11.10 -13.31
N ALA A 316 -12.15 9.97 -13.92
CA ALA A 316 -12.23 8.67 -13.26
C ALA A 316 -11.34 7.65 -13.99
N THR A 317 -10.65 6.80 -13.23
CA THR A 317 -9.77 5.75 -13.77
C THR A 317 -10.59 4.49 -14.08
N VAL A 318 -10.34 3.89 -15.25
CA VAL A 318 -10.98 2.64 -15.70
C VAL A 318 -10.36 1.45 -14.96
N THR A 319 -11.17 0.74 -14.17
CA THR A 319 -10.70 -0.38 -13.32
C THR A 319 -10.92 -1.75 -13.94
N MET A 320 -11.91 -1.86 -14.84
CA MET A 320 -12.19 -3.06 -15.63
C MET A 320 -12.88 -2.71 -16.96
N VAL A 321 -12.60 -3.45 -18.02
CA VAL A 321 -13.26 -3.33 -19.33
C VAL A 321 -13.78 -4.68 -19.79
N GLN A 322 -14.92 -4.71 -20.50
CA GLN A 322 -15.48 -5.93 -21.07
C GLN A 322 -15.91 -5.75 -22.52
N SER A 323 -15.75 -6.82 -23.31
CA SER A 323 -16.39 -6.94 -24.62
C SER A 323 -17.91 -7.15 -24.52
N TYR A 324 -18.38 -7.77 -23.42
CA TYR A 324 -19.80 -7.93 -23.15
C TYR A 324 -20.46 -6.57 -22.92
N ARG A 325 -21.41 -6.21 -23.82
CA ARG A 325 -22.13 -4.93 -23.83
C ARG A 325 -21.21 -3.68 -23.74
N ASN A 326 -19.95 -3.81 -24.20
CA ASN A 326 -18.91 -2.77 -24.18
C ASN A 326 -18.67 -2.13 -22.78
N GLN A 327 -18.96 -2.87 -21.71
CA GLN A 327 -18.99 -2.37 -20.33
C GLN A 327 -17.63 -1.87 -19.85
N LYS A 328 -17.64 -0.84 -19.01
CA LYS A 328 -16.46 -0.27 -18.36
C LYS A 328 -16.80 0.07 -16.92
N PHE A 329 -15.96 -0.34 -15.98
CA PHE A 329 -16.02 0.09 -14.59
C PHE A 329 -15.04 1.23 -14.42
N ILE A 330 -15.48 2.34 -13.83
CA ILE A 330 -14.66 3.51 -13.55
C ILE A 330 -14.78 3.89 -12.08
N GLN A 331 -13.68 4.37 -11.48
CA GLN A 331 -13.68 4.91 -10.13
C GLN A 331 -12.82 6.17 -10.00
N ASP A 332 -13.18 7.03 -9.08
CA ASP A 332 -12.34 8.12 -8.58
C ASP A 332 -12.18 7.97 -7.05
N ALA A 333 -11.54 8.93 -6.39
CA ALA A 333 -11.32 8.87 -4.95
C ALA A 333 -12.61 9.06 -4.09
N SER A 334 -13.80 9.09 -4.69
CA SER A 334 -15.08 9.31 -4.00
C SER A 334 -16.10 8.19 -4.19
N ALA A 335 -16.08 7.47 -5.32
CA ALA A 335 -16.94 6.32 -5.62
C ALA A 335 -16.53 5.66 -6.95
N ALA A 336 -17.22 4.57 -7.30
CA ALA A 336 -17.21 3.96 -8.63
C ALA A 336 -18.58 3.97 -9.34
N VAL A 337 -18.60 3.68 -10.65
CA VAL A 337 -19.84 3.43 -11.39
C VAL A 337 -19.60 2.49 -12.58
N LEU A 338 -20.59 1.65 -12.90
CA LEU A 338 -20.63 0.88 -14.14
C LEU A 338 -21.12 1.75 -15.30
N ILE A 339 -20.39 1.78 -16.40
CA ILE A 339 -20.87 2.24 -17.71
C ILE A 339 -21.38 1.03 -18.50
N ASP A 340 -22.69 1.01 -18.81
CA ASP A 340 -23.35 -0.06 -19.56
C ASP A 340 -23.63 0.35 -21.01
N ASP A 341 -22.58 0.32 -21.84
CA ASP A 341 -22.60 0.79 -23.23
C ASP A 341 -23.15 -0.25 -24.24
N VAL A 342 -24.36 -0.74 -23.97
CA VAL A 342 -25.04 -1.73 -24.83
C VAL A 342 -25.27 -1.25 -26.27
N ALA A 343 -25.29 0.06 -26.50
CA ALA A 343 -25.47 0.68 -27.81
C ALA A 343 -24.16 0.96 -28.56
N GLY A 344 -22.99 0.79 -27.94
CA GLY A 344 -21.67 1.05 -28.54
C GLY A 344 -21.45 2.52 -28.87
N LYS A 345 -21.85 3.42 -27.97
CA LYS A 345 -21.67 4.87 -28.08
C LYS A 345 -20.23 5.31 -27.84
N ILE A 346 -19.50 4.61 -26.98
CA ILE A 346 -18.09 4.87 -26.69
C ILE A 346 -17.27 4.06 -27.69
N THR A 347 -16.95 4.68 -28.83
CA THR A 347 -16.12 4.10 -29.89
C THR A 347 -14.62 4.30 -29.64
N SER A 348 -14.27 5.30 -28.83
CA SER A 348 -12.92 5.53 -28.33
C SER A 348 -12.43 4.37 -27.43
N ALA A 349 -11.18 3.96 -27.62
CA ALA A 349 -10.57 2.85 -26.90
C ALA A 349 -10.03 3.29 -25.54
N TYR A 350 -10.35 2.51 -24.50
CA TYR A 350 -9.87 2.69 -23.14
C TYR A 350 -9.32 1.37 -22.61
N ALA A 351 -8.15 1.43 -21.97
CA ALA A 351 -7.53 0.31 -21.26
C ALA A 351 -7.77 0.45 -19.75
N ILE A 352 -7.53 -0.62 -18.99
CA ILE A 352 -7.45 -0.54 -17.53
C ILE A 352 -6.33 0.44 -17.15
N GLY A 353 -6.58 1.32 -16.18
CA GLY A 353 -5.71 2.42 -15.76
C GLY A 353 -5.94 3.74 -16.53
N ALA A 354 -6.63 3.73 -17.68
CA ALA A 354 -6.87 4.94 -18.46
C ALA A 354 -7.89 5.87 -17.77
N ASN A 355 -7.75 7.18 -17.96
CA ASN A 355 -8.66 8.18 -17.39
C ASN A 355 -9.80 8.55 -18.37
N MET A 356 -11.04 8.54 -17.86
CA MET A 356 -12.25 8.96 -18.55
C MET A 356 -12.80 10.24 -17.93
N SER A 357 -13.19 11.20 -18.78
CA SER A 357 -13.90 12.43 -18.43
C SER A 357 -14.86 12.81 -19.57
N GLY A 358 -15.72 13.80 -19.35
CA GLY A 358 -16.69 14.26 -20.35
C GLY A 358 -17.79 13.25 -20.68
N ILE A 359 -18.04 12.27 -19.80
CA ILE A 359 -18.96 11.17 -20.06
C ILE A 359 -20.40 11.65 -19.90
N GLU A 360 -21.12 11.73 -21.02
CA GLU A 360 -22.52 12.14 -21.03
C GLU A 360 -23.45 10.92 -21.17
N GLY A 361 -24.53 10.90 -20.39
CA GLY A 361 -25.43 9.75 -20.37
C GLY A 361 -26.62 9.91 -19.43
N SER A 362 -27.32 8.80 -19.20
CA SER A 362 -28.43 8.70 -18.25
C SER A 362 -28.15 7.61 -17.21
N LEU A 363 -28.37 7.93 -15.94
CA LEU A 363 -28.27 6.96 -14.85
C LEU A 363 -29.52 6.07 -14.84
N THR A 364 -29.32 4.77 -14.69
CA THR A 364 -30.39 3.78 -14.57
C THR A 364 -30.01 2.76 -13.51
N GLU A 365 -31.00 2.11 -12.91
CA GLU A 365 -30.78 1.06 -11.92
C GLU A 365 -31.11 -0.31 -12.55
N TYR A 366 -30.17 -1.25 -12.49
CA TYR A 366 -30.35 -2.59 -13.05
C TYR A 366 -29.80 -3.64 -12.08
N GLY A 367 -30.70 -4.47 -11.56
CA GLY A 367 -30.33 -5.56 -10.65
C GLY A 367 -29.87 -5.12 -9.26
N GLY A 368 -30.17 -3.88 -8.83
CA GLY A 368 -29.64 -3.29 -7.58
C GLY A 368 -28.31 -2.56 -7.77
N MET A 369 -27.95 -2.23 -9.02
CA MET A 369 -26.70 -1.53 -9.37
C MET A 369 -27.05 -0.32 -10.23
N LEU A 370 -26.60 0.87 -9.83
CA LEU A 370 -26.66 2.11 -10.58
C LEU A 370 -25.60 2.11 -11.70
N GLN A 371 -26.07 2.21 -12.94
CA GLN A 371 -25.25 2.18 -14.14
C GLN A 371 -25.51 3.42 -15.01
N LEU A 372 -24.45 3.95 -15.62
CA LEU A 372 -24.52 5.02 -16.61
C LEU A 372 -24.69 4.43 -18.01
N ILE A 373 -25.76 4.83 -18.70
CA ILE A 373 -25.99 4.53 -20.12
C ILE A 373 -25.48 5.73 -20.95
N PRO A 374 -24.37 5.61 -21.69
CA PRO A 374 -23.79 6.74 -22.42
C PRO A 374 -24.69 7.18 -23.58
N SER A 375 -24.75 8.49 -23.84
CA SER A 375 -25.48 9.09 -24.97
C SER A 375 -24.57 9.32 -26.18
N ALA A 376 -23.29 9.64 -25.93
CA ALA A 376 -22.27 10.03 -26.89
C ALA A 376 -20.89 9.40 -26.56
N ASP A 377 -19.93 9.60 -27.45
CA ASP A 377 -18.53 9.24 -27.23
C ASP A 377 -17.82 10.38 -26.47
N PRO A 378 -17.18 10.13 -25.31
CA PRO A 378 -16.41 11.14 -24.58
C PRO A 378 -15.12 11.56 -25.32
N GLY A 379 -14.66 10.80 -26.31
CA GLY A 379 -13.40 11.02 -27.02
C GLY A 379 -12.25 10.18 -26.45
N VAL A 380 -11.01 10.57 -26.77
CA VAL A 380 -9.82 9.83 -26.31
C VAL A 380 -9.49 10.09 -24.84
N SER A 381 -8.82 9.13 -24.18
CA SER A 381 -8.34 9.27 -22.79
C SER A 381 -7.53 10.55 -22.57
N SER A 382 -7.71 11.17 -21.40
CA SER A 382 -7.03 12.40 -20.98
C SER A 382 -5.64 12.17 -20.37
N GLY A 383 -5.23 10.92 -20.13
CA GLY A 383 -3.92 10.59 -19.57
C GLY A 383 -3.53 9.12 -19.65
N ASP A 384 -2.24 8.87 -19.43
CA ASP A 384 -1.63 7.53 -19.39
C ASP A 384 -1.89 6.83 -18.05
N GLY A 385 -1.75 5.50 -18.02
CA GLY A 385 -2.30 4.63 -16.98
C GLY A 385 -1.88 4.96 -15.55
N THR A 386 -2.85 5.38 -14.72
CA THR A 386 -2.67 5.50 -13.27
C THR A 386 -2.55 4.12 -12.63
N GLU A 387 -1.67 3.96 -11.64
CA GLU A 387 -1.67 2.76 -10.79
C GLU A 387 -2.96 2.72 -9.96
N ILE A 388 -3.68 1.60 -10.03
CA ILE A 388 -4.96 1.44 -9.33
C ILE A 388 -4.70 0.62 -8.06
N ILE A 389 -4.74 1.29 -6.92
CA ILE A 389 -4.69 0.65 -5.60
C ILE A 389 -6.15 0.39 -5.17
N PRO A 390 -6.58 -0.87 -5.00
CA PRO A 390 -7.91 -1.19 -4.46
C PRO A 390 -8.07 -0.68 -3.02
N GLU A 391 -9.29 -0.28 -2.63
CA GLU A 391 -9.59 -0.02 -1.22
C GLU A 391 -9.59 -1.33 -0.43
N VAL A 392 -8.91 -1.38 0.73
CA VAL A 392 -8.99 -2.53 1.65
C VAL A 392 -10.22 -2.36 2.53
N VAL A 393 -11.21 -3.25 2.38
CA VAL A 393 -12.51 -3.17 3.04
C VAL A 393 -12.77 -4.44 3.84
N THR A 394 -13.42 -4.32 5.01
CA THR A 394 -13.79 -5.49 5.81
C THR A 394 -15.05 -6.15 5.26
N MET A 395 -15.18 -7.47 5.43
CA MET A 395 -16.35 -8.20 4.94
C MET A 395 -17.64 -7.77 5.67
N GLU A 396 -17.55 -7.30 6.92
CA GLU A 396 -18.66 -6.69 7.67
C GLU A 396 -19.10 -5.34 7.07
N ALA A 397 -18.17 -4.44 6.75
CA ALA A 397 -18.49 -3.15 6.13
C ALA A 397 -19.19 -3.35 4.76
N PHE A 398 -18.61 -4.19 3.91
CA PHE A 398 -19.18 -4.50 2.59
C PHE A 398 -20.57 -5.14 2.65
N THR A 399 -20.84 -5.99 3.65
CA THR A 399 -22.15 -6.66 3.78
C THR A 399 -23.20 -5.82 4.51
N SER A 400 -22.79 -4.81 5.28
CA SER A 400 -23.70 -3.90 5.99
C SER A 400 -24.07 -2.66 5.18
N ASP A 401 -23.16 -2.13 4.36
CA ASP A 401 -23.41 -1.01 3.44
C ASP A 401 -22.76 -1.22 2.06
N PHE A 402 -23.33 -2.16 1.28
CA PHE A 402 -22.87 -2.42 -0.09
C PHE A 402 -23.01 -1.19 -1.01
N GLU A 403 -23.98 -0.31 -0.75
CA GLU A 403 -24.24 0.86 -1.58
C GLU A 403 -23.06 1.85 -1.53
N ALA A 404 -22.25 1.87 -0.47
CA ALA A 404 -21.01 2.64 -0.46
C ALA A 404 -20.06 2.22 -1.61
N TYR A 405 -19.83 0.92 -1.76
CA TYR A 405 -18.75 0.32 -2.56
C TYR A 405 -19.17 -0.18 -3.96
N GLU A 406 -20.37 0.18 -4.40
CA GLU A 406 -20.95 -0.32 -5.64
C GLU A 406 -20.07 -0.03 -6.88
N ALA A 407 -19.82 -1.04 -7.72
CA ALA A 407 -18.95 -0.98 -8.91
C ALA A 407 -17.45 -0.77 -8.63
N GLU A 408 -17.03 -0.69 -7.37
CA GLU A 408 -15.66 -0.33 -6.96
C GLU A 408 -14.71 -1.53 -6.92
N LEU A 409 -13.41 -1.26 -7.13
CA LEU A 409 -12.34 -2.23 -6.96
C LEU A 409 -11.88 -2.27 -5.50
N LEU A 410 -12.27 -3.33 -4.80
CA LEU A 410 -11.95 -3.57 -3.39
C LEU A 410 -10.91 -4.68 -3.22
N THR A 411 -10.32 -4.78 -2.03
CA THR A 411 -9.58 -5.94 -1.53
C THR A 411 -10.16 -6.40 -0.19
N PHE A 412 -10.47 -7.70 -0.08
CA PHE A 412 -10.67 -8.38 1.21
C PHE A 412 -9.39 -9.13 1.58
N GLU A 413 -8.88 -8.89 2.79
CA GLU A 413 -7.70 -9.58 3.31
C GLU A 413 -8.08 -10.76 4.23
N GLY A 414 -7.22 -11.76 4.31
CA GLY A 414 -7.37 -12.84 5.30
C GLY A 414 -8.56 -13.78 5.06
N VAL A 415 -8.98 -13.94 3.80
CA VAL A 415 -10.18 -14.71 3.41
C VAL A 415 -9.86 -16.12 2.92
N THR A 416 -10.84 -17.01 3.03
CA THR A 416 -10.82 -18.40 2.55
C THR A 416 -12.07 -18.71 1.72
N PHE A 417 -12.01 -19.68 0.80
CA PHE A 417 -13.19 -20.21 0.11
C PHE A 417 -13.78 -21.41 0.85
N SER A 418 -15.03 -21.31 1.33
CA SER A 418 -15.68 -22.36 2.12
C SER A 418 -15.96 -23.67 1.35
N GLN A 419 -15.83 -23.65 0.02
CA GLN A 419 -16.00 -24.81 -0.86
C GLN A 419 -14.67 -25.39 -1.38
N ALA A 420 -13.52 -24.87 -0.96
CA ALA A 420 -12.22 -25.42 -1.37
C ALA A 420 -12.03 -26.83 -0.79
N ASP A 421 -11.74 -27.81 -1.65
CA ASP A 421 -11.56 -29.23 -1.29
C ASP A 421 -10.35 -29.88 -1.98
N GLY A 422 -9.43 -29.05 -2.51
CA GLY A 422 -8.28 -29.47 -3.31
C GLY A 422 -8.62 -29.96 -4.73
N SER A 423 -9.89 -29.91 -5.15
CA SER A 423 -10.32 -30.39 -6.48
C SER A 423 -11.36 -29.51 -7.19
N MET A 424 -12.17 -28.75 -6.45
CA MET A 424 -13.19 -27.88 -7.00
C MET A 424 -12.57 -26.70 -7.76
N THR A 425 -13.06 -26.43 -8.97
CA THR A 425 -12.54 -25.36 -9.82
C THR A 425 -13.51 -24.17 -9.96
N PHE A 426 -12.96 -23.00 -10.30
CA PHE A 426 -13.77 -21.83 -10.68
C PHE A 426 -14.47 -22.09 -12.01
N ALA A 427 -15.80 -22.06 -12.01
CA ALA A 427 -16.66 -22.19 -13.18
C ALA A 427 -17.36 -20.85 -13.47
N THR A 428 -17.59 -20.52 -14.74
CA THR A 428 -18.24 -19.27 -15.16
C THR A 428 -19.66 -19.10 -14.59
N GLY A 429 -20.05 -17.89 -14.18
CA GLY A 429 -21.41 -17.59 -13.72
C GLY A 429 -21.83 -18.29 -12.42
N THR A 430 -20.86 -18.71 -11.60
CA THR A 430 -21.04 -19.47 -10.36
C THR A 430 -20.73 -18.61 -9.14
N SER A 431 -21.46 -18.82 -8.05
CA SER A 431 -21.23 -18.17 -6.76
C SER A 431 -20.48 -19.11 -5.82
N TYR A 432 -19.43 -18.59 -5.19
CA TYR A 432 -18.64 -19.24 -4.16
C TYR A 432 -18.76 -18.41 -2.87
N THR A 433 -18.59 -19.05 -1.72
CA THR A 433 -18.68 -18.41 -0.41
C THR A 433 -17.27 -18.14 0.08
N MET A 434 -16.96 -16.87 0.31
CA MET A 434 -15.72 -16.45 0.96
C MET A 434 -15.98 -16.16 2.44
N SER A 435 -14.99 -16.34 3.30
CA SER A 435 -15.10 -16.09 4.74
C SER A 435 -13.79 -15.60 5.34
N ASP A 436 -13.88 -14.60 6.23
CA ASP A 436 -12.81 -14.08 7.10
C ASP A 436 -12.78 -14.80 8.48
N GLN A 437 -13.40 -15.99 8.56
CA GLN A 437 -13.68 -16.79 9.77
C GLN A 437 -14.82 -16.28 10.69
N ILE A 438 -15.29 -15.05 10.52
CA ILE A 438 -16.37 -14.45 11.35
C ILE A 438 -17.62 -14.21 10.50
N ASN A 439 -17.43 -13.56 9.37
CA ASN A 439 -18.39 -13.14 8.37
C ASN A 439 -18.31 -14.03 7.12
N THR A 440 -19.34 -13.93 6.27
CA THR A 440 -19.35 -14.59 4.95
C THR A 440 -19.80 -13.62 3.86
N GLY A 441 -19.10 -13.69 2.73
CA GLY A 441 -19.38 -12.92 1.52
C GLY A 441 -19.54 -13.84 0.31
N ASN A 442 -19.96 -13.26 -0.82
CA ASN A 442 -20.14 -14.01 -2.05
C ASN A 442 -19.13 -13.56 -3.10
N PHE A 443 -18.34 -14.50 -3.60
CA PHE A 443 -17.50 -14.31 -4.78
C PHE A 443 -18.23 -14.88 -6.00
N TYR A 444 -18.45 -14.09 -7.04
CA TYR A 444 -19.16 -14.51 -8.24
C TYR A 444 -18.27 -14.42 -9.48
N THR A 445 -18.30 -15.41 -10.36
CA THR A 445 -17.46 -15.43 -11.57
C THR A 445 -18.17 -14.75 -12.75
N ASN A 446 -18.37 -13.43 -12.66
CA ASN A 446 -19.07 -12.66 -13.69
C ASN A 446 -18.25 -12.47 -14.98
N PHE A 447 -16.92 -12.44 -14.87
CA PHE A 447 -16.02 -12.25 -16.00
C PHE A 447 -15.67 -13.62 -16.57
N TYR A 448 -16.40 -14.06 -17.59
CA TYR A 448 -16.37 -15.44 -18.07
C TYR A 448 -15.07 -15.81 -18.81
N ASP A 449 -14.28 -14.81 -19.18
CA ASP A 449 -12.99 -14.88 -19.84
C ASP A 449 -11.79 -14.60 -18.91
N ALA A 450 -12.03 -14.48 -17.60
CA ALA A 450 -10.95 -14.36 -16.63
C ALA A 450 -10.06 -15.61 -16.61
N ASP A 451 -8.75 -15.39 -16.47
CA ASP A 451 -7.69 -16.40 -16.55
C ASP A 451 -7.62 -17.40 -15.38
N TYR A 452 -8.32 -17.11 -14.26
CA TYR A 452 -8.53 -18.07 -13.17
C TYR A 452 -9.71 -19.04 -13.42
N ILE A 453 -10.50 -18.87 -14.49
CA ILE A 453 -11.59 -19.80 -14.79
C ILE A 453 -11.00 -21.18 -15.17
N GLY A 454 -11.42 -22.20 -14.43
CA GLY A 454 -10.92 -23.57 -14.54
C GLY A 454 -9.75 -23.93 -13.62
N THR A 455 -9.17 -22.97 -12.88
CA THR A 455 -8.20 -23.29 -11.81
C THR A 455 -8.92 -23.77 -10.55
N ILE A 456 -8.19 -24.49 -9.68
CA ILE A 456 -8.71 -25.00 -8.40
C ILE A 456 -8.89 -23.83 -7.42
N LEU A 457 -9.93 -23.88 -6.59
CA LEU A 457 -10.17 -22.95 -5.49
C LEU A 457 -9.02 -23.02 -4.47
N PRO A 458 -8.41 -21.88 -4.07
CA PRO A 458 -7.39 -21.85 -3.03
C PRO A 458 -7.89 -22.44 -1.70
N GLU A 459 -7.10 -23.35 -1.12
CA GLU A 459 -7.35 -23.96 0.20
C GLU A 459 -6.76 -23.14 1.36
N THR A 460 -5.83 -22.23 1.07
CA THR A 460 -5.17 -21.37 2.06
C THR A 460 -5.95 -20.09 2.31
N THR A 461 -5.56 -19.36 3.37
CA THR A 461 -6.02 -18.00 3.64
C THR A 461 -5.22 -17.01 2.80
N GLY A 462 -5.88 -16.11 2.09
CA GLY A 462 -5.25 -15.11 1.24
C GLY A 462 -6.09 -13.84 1.06
N ASN A 463 -5.73 -13.03 0.07
CA ASN A 463 -6.41 -11.77 -0.24
C ASN A 463 -7.14 -11.88 -1.59
N ILE A 464 -8.35 -11.34 -1.67
CA ILE A 464 -9.14 -11.24 -2.90
C ILE A 464 -9.33 -9.76 -3.24
N SER A 465 -8.71 -9.29 -4.31
CA SER A 465 -9.12 -8.05 -4.97
C SER A 465 -10.26 -8.33 -5.97
N GLY A 466 -11.08 -7.33 -6.28
CA GLY A 466 -12.12 -7.49 -7.30
C GLY A 466 -13.18 -6.38 -7.31
N ILE A 467 -13.99 -6.41 -8.36
CA ILE A 467 -15.06 -5.44 -8.58
C ILE A 467 -16.31 -5.86 -7.80
N ALA A 468 -16.84 -4.97 -6.98
CA ALA A 468 -18.12 -5.09 -6.30
C ALA A 468 -19.31 -4.94 -7.29
N HIS A 469 -20.30 -5.82 -7.26
CA HIS A 469 -21.54 -5.69 -8.05
C HIS A 469 -22.74 -6.32 -7.36
N SER A 470 -23.92 -5.75 -7.62
CA SER A 470 -25.20 -6.29 -7.15
C SER A 470 -25.96 -7.04 -8.25
N ARG A 471 -26.81 -7.96 -7.82
CA ARG A 471 -27.84 -8.62 -8.61
C ARG A 471 -29.09 -8.78 -7.77
N THR A 472 -30.21 -9.06 -8.42
CA THR A 472 -31.47 -9.48 -7.75
C THR A 472 -31.34 -10.72 -6.86
N THR A 473 -30.22 -11.43 -6.90
CA THR A 473 -29.89 -12.60 -6.07
C THR A 473 -28.94 -12.31 -4.90
N GLY A 474 -28.36 -11.10 -4.81
CA GLY A 474 -27.42 -10.72 -3.75
C GLY A 474 -26.29 -9.79 -4.23
N ASN A 475 -25.39 -9.46 -3.31
CA ASN A 475 -24.21 -8.65 -3.56
C ASN A 475 -22.95 -9.53 -3.61
N TYR A 476 -22.03 -9.19 -4.50
CA TYR A 476 -20.90 -10.02 -4.88
C TYR A 476 -19.63 -9.20 -5.11
N ILE A 477 -18.47 -9.85 -4.98
CA ILE A 477 -17.20 -9.40 -5.58
C ILE A 477 -16.81 -10.33 -6.74
N THR A 478 -16.09 -9.80 -7.74
CA THR A 478 -15.50 -10.56 -8.84
C THR A 478 -14.07 -10.09 -9.11
N ALA A 479 -13.08 -10.96 -8.88
CA ALA A 479 -11.71 -10.73 -9.31
C ALA A 479 -11.64 -10.50 -10.84
N ARG A 480 -10.83 -9.54 -11.29
CA ARG A 480 -10.70 -9.22 -12.74
C ARG A 480 -9.88 -10.28 -13.46
N PHE A 481 -8.85 -10.79 -12.79
CA PHE A 481 -7.86 -11.73 -13.29
C PHE A 481 -7.23 -12.52 -12.12
N ALA A 482 -6.44 -13.55 -12.41
CA ALA A 482 -5.86 -14.46 -11.41
C ALA A 482 -4.92 -13.75 -10.44
N ALA A 483 -4.24 -12.67 -10.88
CA ALA A 483 -3.39 -11.86 -10.01
C ALA A 483 -4.18 -11.01 -8.98
N ASP A 484 -5.51 -10.87 -9.10
CA ASP A 484 -6.36 -10.33 -8.03
C ASP A 484 -6.63 -11.39 -6.93
N LEU A 485 -6.25 -12.66 -7.13
CA LEU A 485 -6.39 -13.75 -6.14
C LEU A 485 -5.02 -14.07 -5.53
N SER A 486 -4.64 -13.33 -4.49
CA SER A 486 -3.34 -13.45 -3.82
C SER A 486 -3.41 -14.44 -2.66
N PHE A 487 -3.24 -15.73 -2.96
CA PHE A 487 -3.24 -16.82 -1.97
C PHE A 487 -1.85 -17.45 -1.87
N PRO A 488 -1.25 -17.55 -0.67
CA PRO A 488 0.04 -18.19 -0.51
C PRO A 488 -0.09 -19.70 -0.70
N SER A 489 0.91 -20.30 -1.34
CA SER A 489 0.98 -21.75 -1.56
C SER A 489 1.20 -22.54 -0.27
N ASN A 490 0.55 -23.71 -0.16
CA ASN A 490 0.75 -24.71 0.90
C ASN A 490 1.73 -25.83 0.51
N ASP A 491 2.36 -25.75 -0.67
CA ASP A 491 3.29 -26.77 -1.13
C ASP A 491 4.65 -26.68 -0.41
N ALA A 492 4.81 -27.53 0.61
CA ALA A 492 6.07 -27.72 1.33
C ALA A 492 6.93 -28.86 0.77
N SER A 493 6.68 -29.38 -0.44
CA SER A 493 7.46 -30.50 -0.98
C SER A 493 8.78 -30.08 -1.61
N LEU A 494 9.75 -31.00 -1.68
CA LEU A 494 10.96 -30.84 -2.49
C LEU A 494 10.74 -31.37 -3.91
N SER A 495 11.21 -30.62 -4.92
CA SER A 495 11.32 -31.09 -6.30
C SER A 495 12.63 -31.86 -6.57
N ALA A 496 13.68 -31.58 -5.80
CA ALA A 496 14.96 -32.29 -5.89
C ALA A 496 15.76 -32.26 -4.58
N ILE A 497 16.61 -33.26 -4.39
CA ILE A 497 17.66 -33.32 -3.37
C ILE A 497 18.91 -33.94 -4.01
N THR A 498 20.08 -33.36 -3.72
CA THR A 498 21.37 -33.77 -4.26
C THR A 498 22.38 -33.96 -3.15
N LEU A 499 23.30 -34.88 -3.38
CA LEU A 499 24.39 -35.30 -2.50
C LEU A 499 25.71 -35.05 -3.24
N ASP A 500 26.56 -34.16 -2.72
CA ASP A 500 27.80 -33.70 -3.37
C ASP A 500 27.58 -33.27 -4.86
N GLY A 501 26.43 -32.65 -5.12
CA GLY A 501 26.01 -32.21 -6.47
C GLY A 501 25.47 -33.31 -7.40
N SER A 502 25.38 -34.55 -6.96
CA SER A 502 24.73 -35.66 -7.69
C SER A 502 23.30 -35.89 -7.18
N PRO A 503 22.29 -36.18 -8.02
CA PRO A 503 20.94 -36.50 -7.54
C PRO A 503 20.93 -37.66 -6.54
N LEU A 504 20.15 -37.56 -5.46
CA LEU A 504 19.95 -38.65 -4.52
C LEU A 504 19.19 -39.79 -5.22
N ASP A 505 19.77 -40.98 -5.24
CA ASP A 505 19.23 -42.12 -5.98
C ASP A 505 17.89 -42.57 -5.38
N GLY A 506 16.87 -42.70 -6.24
CA GLY A 506 15.51 -43.05 -5.82
C GLY A 506 14.73 -41.97 -5.08
N PHE A 507 15.11 -40.68 -5.16
CA PHE A 507 14.32 -39.58 -4.59
C PHE A 507 12.89 -39.53 -5.15
N ASP A 508 11.91 -39.43 -4.24
CA ASP A 508 10.50 -39.20 -4.50
C ASP A 508 9.98 -38.14 -3.50
N PRO A 509 9.29 -37.07 -3.93
CA PRO A 509 8.81 -36.01 -3.02
C PRO A 509 7.92 -36.50 -1.88
N SER A 510 7.28 -37.67 -2.00
CA SER A 510 6.43 -38.27 -0.96
C SER A 510 7.20 -39.11 0.07
N VAL A 511 8.49 -39.39 -0.16
CA VAL A 511 9.34 -40.17 0.75
C VAL A 511 10.17 -39.21 1.60
N LEU A 512 9.91 -39.21 2.92
CA LEU A 512 10.47 -38.26 3.89
C LEU A 512 11.74 -38.76 4.61
N SER A 513 12.19 -39.99 4.35
CA SER A 513 13.37 -40.54 5.00
C SER A 513 14.18 -41.45 4.06
N TYR A 514 15.47 -41.19 4.00
CA TYR A 514 16.45 -41.85 3.15
C TYR A 514 17.62 -42.34 4.00
N SER A 515 18.22 -43.46 3.58
CA SER A 515 19.44 -43.99 4.19
C SER A 515 20.52 -44.12 3.12
N VAL A 516 21.66 -43.49 3.36
CA VAL A 516 22.83 -43.50 2.47
C VAL A 516 23.96 -44.24 3.18
N SER A 517 24.55 -45.22 2.51
CA SER A 517 25.69 -45.98 3.03
C SER A 517 26.97 -45.51 2.34
N LEU A 518 27.91 -45.01 3.14
CA LEU A 518 29.18 -44.43 2.71
C LEU A 518 30.31 -45.47 2.86
N PRO A 519 31.34 -45.43 2.00
CA PRO A 519 32.50 -46.32 2.09
C PRO A 519 33.26 -46.22 3.43
N SER A 520 33.99 -47.28 3.76
CA SER A 520 34.89 -47.29 4.92
C SER A 520 35.96 -46.20 4.80
N GLY A 521 36.12 -45.41 5.87
CA GLY A 521 37.08 -44.30 5.92
C GLY A 521 36.57 -42.94 5.48
N THR A 522 35.28 -42.80 5.12
CA THR A 522 34.68 -41.47 4.92
C THR A 522 34.59 -40.73 6.26
N THR A 523 35.25 -39.57 6.36
CA THR A 523 35.25 -38.69 7.55
C THR A 523 34.40 -37.43 7.38
N GLU A 524 34.32 -36.91 6.16
CA GLU A 524 33.54 -35.71 5.82
C GLU A 524 32.07 -36.08 5.60
N VAL A 525 31.16 -35.29 6.17
CA VAL A 525 29.72 -35.41 5.89
C VAL A 525 29.45 -34.92 4.46
N PRO A 526 28.74 -35.69 3.61
CA PRO A 526 28.39 -35.25 2.27
C PRO A 526 27.53 -33.98 2.28
N VAL A 527 27.83 -33.04 1.38
CA VAL A 527 27.12 -31.76 1.28
C VAL A 527 25.77 -31.99 0.61
N LEU A 528 24.71 -31.44 1.20
CA LEU A 528 23.35 -31.65 0.75
C LEU A 528 22.77 -30.36 0.16
N VAL A 529 22.26 -30.41 -1.08
CA VAL A 529 21.53 -29.28 -1.69
C VAL A 529 20.15 -29.74 -2.10
N ALA A 530 19.14 -29.05 -1.58
CA ALA A 530 17.72 -29.31 -1.84
C ALA A 530 17.10 -28.20 -2.69
N THR A 531 16.00 -28.51 -3.38
CA THR A 531 15.23 -27.55 -4.18
C THR A 531 13.75 -27.81 -3.91
N ALA A 532 13.04 -26.78 -3.46
CA ALA A 532 11.61 -26.83 -3.20
C ALA A 532 10.82 -27.02 -4.52
N ASN A 533 9.60 -27.52 -4.43
CA ASN A 533 8.70 -27.58 -5.57
C ASN A 533 8.04 -26.22 -5.85
N ASP A 534 7.66 -25.50 -4.80
CA ASP A 534 7.30 -24.08 -4.87
C ASP A 534 8.56 -23.19 -4.74
N ALA A 535 8.71 -22.22 -5.64
CA ALA A 535 9.85 -21.30 -5.64
C ALA A 535 9.81 -20.27 -4.50
N ASN A 536 8.66 -20.08 -3.84
CA ASN A 536 8.47 -19.18 -2.70
C ASN A 536 8.54 -19.90 -1.35
N ALA A 537 8.67 -21.23 -1.34
CA ALA A 537 8.90 -22.00 -0.11
C ALA A 537 10.34 -21.80 0.39
N SER A 538 10.51 -21.71 1.70
CA SER A 538 11.82 -21.61 2.35
C SER A 538 12.38 -22.98 2.73
N ILE A 539 13.71 -23.12 2.69
CA ILE A 539 14.42 -24.36 3.00
C ILE A 539 15.45 -24.10 4.11
N GLU A 540 15.37 -24.91 5.16
CA GLU A 540 16.30 -24.95 6.30
C GLU A 540 17.01 -26.32 6.26
N ILE A 541 18.33 -26.33 6.07
CA ILE A 541 19.13 -27.57 6.05
C ILE A 541 19.96 -27.63 7.34
N ASN A 542 19.64 -28.58 8.20
CA ASN A 542 20.40 -28.88 9.40
C ASN A 542 21.30 -30.09 9.11
N GLU A 543 22.55 -29.80 8.74
CA GLU A 543 23.56 -30.80 8.36
C GLU A 543 24.01 -31.65 9.55
N ALA A 544 24.36 -32.91 9.29
CA ALA A 544 25.04 -33.73 10.28
C ALA A 544 26.44 -33.16 10.56
N THR A 545 26.83 -33.10 11.83
CA THR A 545 28.16 -32.61 12.26
C THR A 545 29.24 -33.70 12.31
N SER A 546 28.85 -34.97 12.15
CA SER A 546 29.75 -36.13 12.15
C SER A 546 29.12 -37.33 11.45
N LEU A 547 29.94 -38.36 11.18
CA LEU A 547 29.53 -39.63 10.60
C LEU A 547 29.71 -40.78 11.60
N PRO A 548 28.75 -41.73 11.73
CA PRO A 548 27.41 -41.71 11.14
C PRO A 548 26.53 -40.60 11.76
N GLY A 549 25.64 -40.03 10.96
CA GLY A 549 24.83 -38.86 11.35
C GLY A 549 23.60 -38.70 10.47
N THR A 550 22.74 -37.74 10.76
CA THR A 550 21.53 -37.47 9.97
C THR A 550 21.46 -35.99 9.60
N THR A 551 21.40 -35.69 8.31
CA THR A 551 21.02 -34.34 7.83
C THR A 551 19.51 -34.28 7.70
N SER A 552 18.90 -33.17 8.11
CA SER A 552 17.49 -32.90 7.87
C SER A 552 17.29 -31.67 6.99
N VAL A 553 16.30 -31.73 6.12
CA VAL A 553 15.85 -30.63 5.28
C VAL A 553 14.40 -30.33 5.64
N LYS A 554 14.18 -29.20 6.29
CA LYS A 554 12.84 -28.71 6.60
C LYS A 554 12.46 -27.69 5.54
N VAL A 555 11.34 -27.94 4.86
CA VAL A 555 10.72 -27.01 3.91
C VAL A 555 9.52 -26.39 4.59
N THR A 556 9.37 -25.08 4.46
CA THR A 556 8.17 -24.33 4.88
C THR A 556 7.56 -23.69 3.65
N ALA A 557 6.30 -23.97 3.36
CA ALA A 557 5.59 -23.41 2.22
C ALA A 557 5.41 -21.89 2.36
N GLN A 558 4.95 -21.25 1.28
CA GLN A 558 4.73 -19.81 1.24
C GLN A 558 3.70 -19.33 2.28
N ASP A 559 2.74 -20.19 2.68
CA ASP A 559 1.76 -19.91 3.73
C ASP A 559 2.36 -19.75 5.14
N GLY A 560 3.64 -20.12 5.32
CA GLY A 560 4.35 -20.06 6.61
C GLY A 560 3.90 -21.13 7.64
N VAL A 561 2.90 -21.94 7.31
CA VAL A 561 2.22 -22.88 8.22
C VAL A 561 2.48 -24.33 7.79
N SER A 562 2.38 -24.62 6.50
CA SER A 562 2.59 -25.94 5.94
C SER A 562 4.09 -26.26 5.91
N GLN A 563 4.48 -27.33 6.61
CA GLN A 563 5.87 -27.74 6.75
C GLN A 563 6.05 -29.23 6.43
N GLN A 564 7.18 -29.57 5.83
CA GLN A 564 7.57 -30.95 5.54
C GLN A 564 9.07 -31.14 5.75
N THR A 565 9.44 -32.20 6.46
CA THR A 565 10.85 -32.48 6.81
C THR A 565 11.31 -33.78 6.19
N TYR A 566 12.34 -33.68 5.35
CA TYR A 566 13.06 -34.81 4.76
C TYR A 566 14.29 -35.11 5.62
N THR A 567 14.62 -36.39 5.77
CA THR A 567 15.78 -36.85 6.55
C THR A 567 16.68 -37.75 5.71
N VAL A 568 17.98 -37.51 5.75
CA VAL A 568 19.00 -38.35 5.10
C VAL A 568 19.96 -38.84 6.16
N GLN A 569 19.84 -40.13 6.52
CA GLN A 569 20.70 -40.78 7.47
C GLN A 569 21.94 -41.35 6.77
N PHE A 570 23.11 -40.84 7.14
CA PHE A 570 24.40 -41.32 6.70
C PHE A 570 24.93 -42.41 7.63
N THR A 571 25.26 -43.56 7.05
CA THR A 571 25.94 -44.67 7.73
C THR A 571 27.30 -44.90 7.08
N VAL A 572 28.36 -45.11 7.86
CA VAL A 572 29.68 -45.46 7.32
C VAL A 572 29.89 -46.96 7.45
N THR A 573 30.33 -47.60 6.38
CA THR A 573 30.70 -49.03 6.41
C THR A 573 31.93 -49.19 7.31
N PRO A 574 31.90 -50.03 8.36
CA PRO A 574 33.06 -50.20 9.24
C PRO A 574 34.24 -50.82 8.50
N TYR A 575 35.47 -50.46 8.90
CA TYR A 575 36.69 -51.11 8.41
C TYR A 575 36.71 -52.60 8.74
N HIS A 576 37.28 -53.41 7.85
CA HIS A 576 37.49 -54.83 8.11
C HIS A 576 38.61 -55.04 9.16
N THR A 577 38.31 -55.84 10.20
CA THR A 577 39.22 -56.13 11.32
C THR A 577 39.94 -57.49 11.21
N ASP A 578 39.75 -58.22 10.11
CA ASP A 578 40.35 -59.54 9.90
C ASP A 578 41.84 -59.43 9.53
N ALA A 579 42.71 -59.55 10.54
CA ALA A 579 44.16 -59.65 10.39
C ALA A 579 44.66 -61.10 10.26
N THR A 580 43.81 -62.08 9.96
CA THR A 580 44.26 -63.49 9.94
C THR A 580 44.95 -63.88 8.64
N LEU A 581 45.71 -64.99 8.67
CA LEU A 581 46.28 -65.63 7.48
C LEU A 581 45.36 -66.74 6.96
N SER A 582 45.24 -66.85 5.63
CA SER A 582 44.65 -68.00 4.94
C SER A 582 45.66 -69.11 4.66
N SER A 583 46.96 -68.80 4.64
CA SER A 583 48.03 -69.81 4.52
C SER A 583 49.39 -69.33 5.05
N LEU A 584 50.19 -70.28 5.53
CA LEU A 584 51.58 -70.10 5.96
C LEU A 584 52.44 -71.27 5.49
N SER A 585 53.62 -70.99 4.95
CA SER A 585 54.50 -71.98 4.32
C SER A 585 55.99 -71.61 4.40
N TYR A 586 56.87 -72.61 4.30
CA TYR A 586 58.32 -72.45 4.21
C TYR A 586 58.88 -73.29 3.05
N ASN A 587 59.72 -72.70 2.19
CA ASN A 587 60.25 -73.32 0.96
C ASN A 587 59.16 -73.93 0.03
N GLY A 588 57.92 -73.44 0.09
CA GLY A 588 56.76 -73.99 -0.63
C GLY A 588 56.06 -75.17 0.04
N THR A 589 56.56 -75.66 1.18
CA THR A 589 55.89 -76.63 2.04
C THR A 589 54.99 -75.89 3.02
N ALA A 590 53.71 -76.28 3.15
CA ALA A 590 52.81 -75.72 4.15
C ALA A 590 53.33 -76.02 5.57
N VAL A 591 53.15 -75.08 6.51
CA VAL A 591 53.42 -75.35 7.93
C VAL A 591 52.38 -76.36 8.43
N GLU A 592 52.84 -77.50 8.93
CA GLU A 592 51.96 -78.56 9.44
C GLU A 592 51.21 -78.07 10.68
N GLY A 593 49.90 -78.34 10.72
CA GLY A 593 49.03 -77.85 11.79
C GLY A 593 48.64 -76.37 11.71
N PHE A 594 48.94 -75.65 10.62
CA PHE A 594 48.53 -74.26 10.45
C PHE A 594 47.03 -74.02 10.69
N ALA A 595 46.72 -73.08 11.58
CA ALA A 595 45.38 -72.59 11.87
C ALA A 595 45.41 -71.06 12.00
N ALA A 596 44.36 -70.39 11.49
CA ALA A 596 44.29 -68.92 11.44
C ALA A 596 44.40 -68.24 12.83
N ASN A 597 44.02 -68.95 13.90
CA ASN A 597 44.07 -68.52 15.30
C ASN A 597 45.30 -69.03 16.08
N GLN A 598 46.26 -69.68 15.41
CA GLN A 598 47.54 -70.09 16.00
C GLN A 598 48.66 -69.22 15.42
N TYR A 599 49.43 -68.59 16.32
CA TYR A 599 50.42 -67.57 15.99
C TYR A 599 51.87 -68.04 16.14
N GLU A 600 52.09 -69.19 16.74
CA GLU A 600 53.43 -69.73 17.04
C GLU A 600 53.59 -71.13 16.45
N TYR A 601 54.70 -71.33 15.73
CA TYR A 601 55.01 -72.56 15.01
C TYR A 601 56.48 -72.94 15.19
N SER A 602 56.73 -74.23 15.44
CA SER A 602 58.09 -74.78 15.50
C SER A 602 58.32 -75.70 14.31
N VAL A 603 59.36 -75.42 13.51
CA VAL A 603 59.77 -76.24 12.38
C VAL A 603 61.16 -76.78 12.65
N VAL A 604 61.24 -78.08 12.99
CA VAL A 604 62.50 -78.80 13.18
C VAL A 604 63.02 -79.26 11.82
N LEU A 605 64.13 -78.68 11.39
CA LEU A 605 64.82 -79.04 10.15
C LEU A 605 65.72 -80.27 10.38
N PRO A 606 65.90 -81.16 9.38
CA PRO A 606 66.74 -82.35 9.52
C PRO A 606 68.18 -82.05 9.94
N TYR A 607 68.81 -82.99 10.66
CA TYR A 607 70.21 -82.91 11.08
C TYR A 607 71.13 -82.60 9.90
N GLY A 608 72.01 -81.60 10.09
CA GLY A 608 72.94 -81.13 9.04
C GLY A 608 72.37 -80.10 8.06
N THR A 609 71.16 -79.56 8.29
CA THR A 609 70.61 -78.46 7.47
C THR A 609 71.39 -77.16 7.71
N THR A 610 71.89 -76.54 6.64
CA THR A 610 72.73 -75.32 6.69
C THR A 610 72.16 -74.10 5.95
N MET A 611 71.04 -74.26 5.23
CA MET A 611 70.38 -73.17 4.50
C MET A 611 69.09 -72.77 5.20
N VAL A 612 68.94 -71.48 5.50
CA VAL A 612 67.70 -70.92 6.08
C VAL A 612 66.53 -71.09 5.10
N PRO A 613 65.37 -71.61 5.55
CA PRO A 613 64.15 -71.66 4.74
C PRO A 613 63.54 -70.28 4.46
N VAL A 614 62.97 -70.10 3.27
CA VAL A 614 62.23 -68.88 2.90
C VAL A 614 60.75 -69.06 3.19
N ILE A 615 60.17 -68.19 4.02
CA ILE A 615 58.75 -68.20 4.37
C ILE A 615 57.89 -67.43 3.36
N ALA A 616 56.65 -67.86 3.18
CA ALA A 616 55.62 -67.18 2.40
C ALA A 616 54.23 -67.40 3.04
N ALA A 617 53.37 -66.38 2.95
CA ALA A 617 52.04 -66.35 3.58
C ALA A 617 51.04 -65.54 2.75
N VAL A 618 49.74 -65.76 2.98
CA VAL A 618 48.64 -65.03 2.34
C VAL A 618 47.61 -64.67 3.41
N ALA A 619 47.14 -63.42 3.44
CA ALA A 619 46.07 -62.98 4.34
C ALA A 619 44.73 -63.68 4.05
N ALA A 620 43.83 -63.68 5.03
CA ALA A 620 42.44 -64.08 4.84
C ALA A 620 41.63 -62.97 4.17
N ASP A 621 41.73 -61.74 4.67
CA ASP A 621 41.21 -60.57 3.97
C ASP A 621 42.20 -60.06 2.91
N SER A 622 41.71 -59.91 1.68
CA SER A 622 42.47 -59.37 0.54
C SER A 622 42.96 -57.92 0.71
N LYS A 623 42.38 -57.15 1.65
CA LYS A 623 42.77 -55.77 1.98
C LYS A 623 43.80 -55.69 3.11
N ALA A 624 44.03 -56.78 3.85
CA ALA A 624 45.00 -56.78 4.95
C ALA A 624 46.45 -56.73 4.42
N ASN A 625 47.28 -55.90 5.06
CA ASN A 625 48.68 -55.73 4.70
C ASN A 625 49.56 -56.81 5.36
N VAL A 626 50.43 -57.46 4.59
CA VAL A 626 51.30 -58.56 5.07
C VAL A 626 52.76 -58.19 4.93
N VAL A 627 53.50 -58.25 6.04
CA VAL A 627 54.94 -57.97 6.12
C VAL A 627 55.69 -59.22 6.60
N LEU A 628 56.67 -59.67 5.80
CA LEU A 628 57.46 -60.88 6.04
C LEU A 628 58.87 -60.54 6.53
N THR A 629 59.32 -61.21 7.59
CA THR A 629 60.70 -61.19 8.08
C THR A 629 61.28 -62.59 8.03
N GLN A 630 62.39 -62.79 7.32
CA GLN A 630 63.07 -64.09 7.22
C GLN A 630 64.04 -64.30 8.38
N ALA A 631 64.28 -65.56 8.77
CA ALA A 631 65.28 -65.87 9.78
C ALA A 631 66.69 -65.46 9.31
N PRO A 632 67.55 -64.88 10.17
CA PRO A 632 68.88 -64.43 9.77
C PRO A 632 69.92 -65.56 9.71
N GLN A 633 69.68 -66.67 10.42
CA GLN A 633 70.58 -67.84 10.52
C GLN A 633 69.79 -69.08 10.99
N LEU A 634 70.45 -70.23 11.06
CA LEU A 634 69.90 -71.44 11.68
C LEU A 634 70.70 -71.81 12.95
N PRO A 635 70.05 -72.13 14.08
CA PRO A 635 68.62 -71.93 14.35
C PRO A 635 68.25 -70.43 14.37
N GLY A 636 66.98 -70.09 14.14
CA GLY A 636 66.50 -68.71 14.14
C GLY A 636 65.05 -68.55 13.66
N ASP A 637 64.49 -67.38 13.93
CA ASP A 637 63.04 -67.13 13.80
C ASP A 637 62.70 -66.31 12.56
N ALA A 638 61.65 -66.71 11.85
CA ALA A 638 61.02 -65.93 10.79
C ALA A 638 59.61 -65.51 11.24
N SER A 639 59.09 -64.38 10.78
CA SER A 639 57.78 -63.89 11.21
C SER A 639 56.96 -63.24 10.09
N VAL A 640 55.64 -63.27 10.25
CA VAL A 640 54.65 -62.65 9.37
C VAL A 640 53.77 -61.73 10.19
N LYS A 641 53.92 -60.41 10.02
CA LYS A 641 52.99 -59.45 10.60
C LYS A 641 51.88 -59.13 9.60
N VAL A 642 50.64 -59.35 10.00
CA VAL A 642 49.44 -58.97 9.26
C VAL A 642 48.78 -57.80 9.98
N THR A 643 48.33 -56.80 9.22
CA THR A 643 47.56 -55.65 9.70
C THR A 643 46.25 -55.60 8.91
N ALA A 644 45.10 -55.58 9.59
CA ALA A 644 43.79 -55.50 8.96
C ALA A 644 43.55 -54.12 8.28
N GLU A 645 42.41 -53.96 7.60
CA GLU A 645 42.05 -52.71 6.92
C GLU A 645 41.92 -51.52 7.90
N ASP A 646 41.52 -51.80 9.15
CA ASP A 646 41.42 -50.80 10.23
C ASP A 646 42.74 -50.16 10.65
N MET A 647 43.89 -50.67 10.18
CA MET A 647 45.26 -50.30 10.57
C MET A 647 45.61 -50.46 12.07
N VAL A 648 44.69 -50.94 12.90
CA VAL A 648 44.82 -51.09 14.36
C VAL A 648 44.98 -52.57 14.73
N THR A 649 44.14 -53.43 14.17
CA THR A 649 44.17 -54.87 14.44
C THR A 649 45.37 -55.48 13.72
N THR A 650 46.33 -55.99 14.50
CA THR A 650 47.51 -56.67 13.94
C THR A 650 47.75 -58.01 14.62
N LEU A 651 48.09 -59.02 13.81
CA LEU A 651 48.48 -60.36 14.27
C LEU A 651 49.88 -60.67 13.73
N THR A 652 50.72 -61.30 14.54
CA THR A 652 52.07 -61.71 14.13
C THR A 652 52.19 -63.21 14.28
N TYR A 653 52.56 -63.89 13.20
CA TYR A 653 52.78 -65.33 13.15
C TYR A 653 54.28 -65.60 13.10
N THR A 654 54.83 -66.29 14.09
CA THR A 654 56.26 -66.63 14.17
C THR A 654 56.50 -68.09 13.80
N ILE A 655 57.58 -68.37 13.08
CA ILE A 655 58.10 -69.70 12.81
C ILE A 655 59.51 -69.79 13.38
N HIS A 656 59.65 -70.56 14.45
CA HIS A 656 60.92 -70.95 15.03
C HIS A 656 61.57 -72.07 14.21
N PHE A 657 62.64 -71.78 13.47
CA PHE A 657 63.43 -72.82 12.81
C PHE A 657 64.54 -73.32 13.72
N SER A 658 64.47 -74.59 14.11
CA SER A 658 65.57 -75.31 14.74
C SER A 658 66.18 -76.32 13.77
N VAL A 659 67.44 -76.72 13.99
CA VAL A 659 68.06 -77.85 13.29
C VAL A 659 68.19 -78.97 14.30
N ALA A 660 67.75 -80.17 13.95
CA ALA A 660 67.91 -81.34 14.80
C ALA A 660 69.41 -81.56 15.11
N LEU A 661 69.74 -81.65 16.39
CA LEU A 661 71.09 -81.90 16.91
C LEU A 661 71.29 -83.43 17.10
N ASN A 662 72.52 -83.90 17.37
CA ASN A 662 72.77 -85.34 17.54
C ASN A 662 72.31 -85.83 18.93
N THR A 663 71.65 -86.99 18.99
CA THR A 663 70.91 -87.46 20.19
C THR A 663 71.51 -88.72 20.84
N ASP A 664 72.76 -89.10 20.56
CA ASP A 664 73.38 -90.26 21.22
C ASP A 664 74.01 -89.87 22.57
N ALA A 665 73.23 -90.06 23.63
CA ALA A 665 73.63 -89.83 25.02
C ALA A 665 74.09 -91.11 25.74
N THR A 666 74.38 -92.20 25.03
CA THR A 666 74.66 -93.48 25.70
C THR A 666 76.08 -93.56 26.26
N LEU A 667 76.26 -94.32 27.35
CA LEU A 667 77.57 -94.71 27.87
C LEU A 667 78.07 -96.00 27.21
N SER A 668 79.38 -96.09 27.00
CA SER A 668 80.08 -97.30 26.58
C SER A 668 80.59 -98.16 27.76
N ASP A 669 80.83 -97.58 28.95
CA ASP A 669 81.08 -98.31 30.21
C ASP A 669 80.76 -97.48 31.46
N ILE A 670 80.48 -98.15 32.60
CA ILE A 670 80.41 -97.59 33.96
C ILE A 670 81.35 -98.39 34.86
N LEU A 671 82.13 -97.72 35.71
CA LEU A 671 83.04 -98.35 36.67
C LEU A 671 82.70 -97.92 38.11
N VAL A 672 82.72 -98.88 39.03
CA VAL A 672 82.59 -98.66 40.48
C VAL A 672 83.90 -99.12 41.15
N ASP A 673 84.49 -98.26 41.98
CA ASP A 673 85.84 -98.42 42.57
C ASP A 673 86.90 -98.86 41.54
N GLY A 674 86.81 -98.31 40.32
CA GLY A 674 87.73 -98.58 39.22
C GLY A 674 87.57 -99.94 38.51
N GLN A 675 86.51 -100.70 38.79
CA GLN A 675 86.15 -101.91 38.04
C GLN A 675 84.84 -101.74 37.29
N SER A 676 84.78 -102.18 36.02
CA SER A 676 83.56 -102.12 35.21
C SER A 676 82.39 -102.83 35.91
N LEU A 677 81.24 -102.16 35.93
CA LEU A 677 80.01 -102.60 36.58
C LEU A 677 79.53 -103.89 35.90
N THR A 678 79.59 -105.00 36.63
CA THR A 678 79.33 -106.32 36.05
C THR A 678 77.88 -106.42 35.59
N GLY A 679 77.68 -106.56 34.26
CA GLY A 679 76.35 -106.58 33.66
C GLY A 679 75.84 -105.21 33.18
N PHE A 680 76.70 -104.18 33.13
CA PHE A 680 76.36 -102.91 32.48
C PHE A 680 75.84 -103.13 31.04
N VAL A 681 74.75 -102.45 30.71
CA VAL A 681 74.18 -102.38 29.36
C VAL A 681 73.88 -100.91 29.07
N PRO A 682 74.32 -100.34 27.92
CA PRO A 682 74.14 -98.92 27.60
C PRO A 682 72.70 -98.38 27.72
N GLY A 683 71.68 -99.22 27.47
CA GLY A 683 70.27 -98.84 27.61
C GLY A 683 69.68 -98.96 29.03
N THR A 684 70.46 -99.36 30.03
CA THR A 684 70.00 -99.49 31.43
C THR A 684 70.52 -98.30 32.23
N LEU A 685 69.60 -97.46 32.70
CA LEU A 685 69.89 -96.13 33.26
C LEU A 685 69.90 -96.07 34.79
N GLU A 686 69.36 -97.07 35.49
CA GLU A 686 69.38 -97.09 36.95
C GLU A 686 69.99 -98.39 37.48
N TYR A 687 70.89 -98.22 38.45
CA TYR A 687 71.58 -99.30 39.14
C TYR A 687 71.45 -99.06 40.63
N VAL A 688 70.62 -99.85 41.31
CA VAL A 688 70.49 -99.82 42.77
C VAL A 688 71.50 -100.81 43.35
N LEU A 689 72.47 -100.29 44.12
CA LEU A 689 73.47 -101.09 44.81
C LEU A 689 73.21 -101.01 46.32
N PRO A 690 72.65 -102.07 46.95
CA PRO A 690 72.54 -102.12 48.40
C PRO A 690 73.95 -102.26 48.99
N VAL A 691 74.35 -101.28 49.80
CA VAL A 691 75.67 -101.25 50.46
C VAL A 691 75.49 -101.45 51.97
N SER A 692 76.26 -102.38 52.54
CA SER A 692 76.11 -102.88 53.91
C SER A 692 76.91 -102.09 54.96
N ASN A 693 77.48 -100.94 54.59
CA ASN A 693 78.52 -100.26 55.34
C ASN A 693 78.60 -98.78 54.94
N GLU A 694 78.92 -97.91 55.90
CA GLU A 694 78.88 -96.44 55.81
C GLU A 694 79.97 -95.80 54.89
N SER A 695 80.73 -96.62 54.15
CA SER A 695 81.75 -96.17 53.21
C SER A 695 81.19 -96.07 51.80
N VAL A 696 81.10 -94.84 51.26
CA VAL A 696 80.52 -94.59 49.94
C VAL A 696 81.47 -95.00 48.79
N PRO A 697 81.02 -95.81 47.82
CA PRO A 697 81.83 -96.19 46.65
C PRO A 697 82.03 -95.05 45.64
N GLU A 698 83.16 -95.07 44.90
CA GLU A 698 83.46 -94.09 43.85
C GLU A 698 82.99 -94.58 42.47
N VAL A 699 82.35 -93.71 41.68
CA VAL A 699 81.77 -94.05 40.36
C VAL A 699 82.43 -93.25 39.23
N THR A 700 82.79 -93.90 38.12
CA THR A 700 83.30 -93.25 36.90
C THR A 700 82.66 -93.87 35.64
N ALA A 701 82.75 -93.21 34.49
CA ALA A 701 82.03 -93.63 33.27
C ALA A 701 82.69 -93.15 31.96
N VAL A 702 82.30 -93.74 30.82
CA VAL A 702 82.81 -93.41 29.48
C VAL A 702 81.67 -93.28 28.47
N ALA A 703 81.59 -92.17 27.71
CA ALA A 703 80.57 -91.93 26.69
C ALA A 703 80.69 -92.83 25.45
N ASN A 704 79.62 -92.91 24.66
CA ASN A 704 79.60 -93.55 23.34
C ASN A 704 79.87 -92.54 22.20
N ASP A 705 79.22 -91.37 22.20
CA ASP A 705 79.57 -90.25 21.32
C ASP A 705 80.73 -89.43 21.93
N ALA A 706 81.75 -89.15 21.13
CA ALA A 706 82.91 -88.34 21.51
C ALA A 706 82.59 -86.84 21.73
N LYS A 707 81.38 -86.39 21.38
CA LYS A 707 80.88 -85.03 21.67
C LYS A 707 79.91 -84.95 22.85
N ALA A 708 79.42 -86.08 23.37
CA ALA A 708 78.56 -86.06 24.54
C ALA A 708 79.35 -85.67 25.79
N SER A 709 78.80 -84.80 26.63
CA SER A 709 79.42 -84.45 27.92
C SER A 709 78.98 -85.43 29.01
N VAL A 710 79.92 -85.80 29.88
CA VAL A 710 79.68 -86.72 31.01
C VAL A 710 80.03 -85.99 32.30
N ASP A 711 79.02 -85.59 33.06
CA ASP A 711 79.17 -85.01 34.39
C ASP A 711 78.83 -86.06 35.46
N ILE A 712 79.71 -86.22 36.46
CA ILE A 712 79.54 -87.24 37.52
C ILE A 712 79.53 -86.56 38.88
N VAL A 713 78.39 -86.67 39.56
CA VAL A 713 78.25 -86.30 40.97
C VAL A 713 78.37 -87.58 41.79
N GLN A 714 79.39 -87.66 42.66
CA GLN A 714 79.54 -88.79 43.58
C GLN A 714 78.45 -88.74 44.67
N ALA A 715 78.05 -89.91 45.16
CA ALA A 715 77.32 -89.96 46.42
C ALA A 715 78.21 -89.42 47.56
N THR A 716 77.61 -88.70 48.50
CA THR A 716 78.30 -88.11 49.66
C THR A 716 77.96 -88.80 50.98
N ALA A 717 76.91 -89.63 50.99
CA ALA A 717 76.45 -90.45 52.11
C ALA A 717 75.71 -91.70 51.60
N VAL A 718 75.36 -92.60 52.53
CA VAL A 718 74.34 -93.64 52.37
C VAL A 718 73.26 -93.35 53.42
N PRO A 719 71.98 -93.09 53.05
CA PRO A 719 71.42 -93.09 51.71
C PRO A 719 72.02 -91.99 50.83
N GLY A 720 72.22 -92.29 49.55
CA GLY A 720 72.68 -91.34 48.54
C GLY A 720 72.80 -92.01 47.18
N SER A 721 73.03 -91.23 46.12
CA SER A 721 73.25 -91.78 44.78
C SER A 721 74.36 -91.03 44.07
N ALA A 722 75.25 -91.75 43.41
CA ALA A 722 76.08 -91.13 42.39
C ALA A 722 75.24 -91.01 41.11
N SER A 723 75.24 -89.83 40.49
CA SER A 723 74.59 -89.61 39.19
C SER A 723 75.64 -89.30 38.14
N ILE A 724 75.58 -90.03 37.03
CA ILE A 724 76.35 -89.79 35.82
C ILE A 724 75.37 -89.20 34.80
N GLN A 725 75.39 -87.90 34.60
CA GLN A 725 74.61 -87.25 33.56
C GLN A 725 75.39 -87.30 32.26
N VAL A 726 74.89 -88.05 31.26
CA VAL A 726 75.39 -87.96 29.88
C VAL A 726 74.45 -87.11 29.07
N THR A 727 74.98 -86.04 28.50
CA THR A 727 74.23 -85.10 27.69
C THR A 727 74.73 -85.22 26.25
N ALA A 728 73.88 -85.60 25.31
CA ALA A 728 74.23 -85.61 23.89
C ALA A 728 74.44 -84.19 23.34
N GLU A 729 74.92 -84.08 22.10
CA GLU A 729 75.16 -82.79 21.43
C GLU A 729 73.87 -81.92 21.34
N ASP A 730 72.68 -82.53 21.44
CA ASP A 730 71.41 -81.81 21.45
C ASP A 730 71.07 -81.09 22.77
N ASN A 731 71.75 -81.40 23.88
CA ASN A 731 71.47 -80.93 25.23
C ASN A 731 70.08 -81.30 25.79
N SER A 732 69.16 -81.83 24.98
CA SER A 732 67.84 -82.33 25.37
C SER A 732 67.80 -83.83 25.60
N THR A 733 68.54 -84.62 24.81
CA THR A 733 68.70 -86.05 25.02
C THR A 733 69.78 -86.21 26.08
N ILE A 734 69.31 -86.26 27.32
CA ILE A 734 70.11 -86.52 28.49
C ILE A 734 69.77 -87.93 28.98
N LEU A 735 70.79 -88.79 29.10
CA LEU A 735 70.70 -90.05 29.80
C LEU A 735 71.46 -89.94 31.12
N THR A 736 70.72 -89.73 32.19
CA THR A 736 71.27 -89.75 33.55
C THR A 736 71.30 -91.19 34.04
N TYR A 737 72.49 -91.74 34.16
CA TYR A 737 72.72 -93.04 34.79
C TYR A 737 72.84 -92.85 36.30
N LYS A 738 71.88 -93.40 37.06
CA LYS A 738 71.83 -93.23 38.53
C LYS A 738 72.31 -94.50 39.23
N VAL A 739 73.40 -94.39 39.97
CA VAL A 739 73.93 -95.44 40.84
C VAL A 739 73.48 -95.15 42.27
N SER A 740 72.36 -95.74 42.69
CA SER A 740 71.71 -95.43 43.97
C SER A 740 72.15 -96.39 45.09
N PHE A 741 72.69 -95.82 46.16
CA PHE A 741 73.05 -96.47 47.41
C PHE A 741 71.98 -96.15 48.47
N VAL A 742 70.88 -96.91 48.49
CA VAL A 742 69.70 -96.57 49.29
C VAL A 742 69.76 -97.07 50.75
N ASP A 743 69.16 -96.28 51.63
CA ASP A 743 68.70 -96.60 53.00
C ASP A 743 67.23 -96.13 53.08
N ALA A 744 66.39 -96.78 53.89
CA ALA A 744 65.00 -97.05 53.46
C ALA A 744 63.87 -96.47 54.35
N SER A 745 63.69 -95.13 54.46
CA SER A 745 62.95 -94.55 55.62
C SER A 745 62.05 -93.26 55.56
N LEU A 746 62.01 -92.38 54.54
CA LEU A 746 61.45 -91.00 54.67
C LEU A 746 60.20 -90.62 53.80
N GLY A 747 59.69 -89.36 53.94
CA GLY A 747 58.35 -88.88 53.50
C GLY A 747 58.31 -87.57 52.65
N HIS A 748 57.13 -87.23 52.07
CA HIS A 748 56.96 -86.26 50.96
C HIS A 748 55.53 -85.61 50.89
N ASP A 749 55.36 -84.27 50.95
CA ASP A 749 54.24 -83.45 50.36
C ASP A 749 54.59 -81.93 50.31
N ALA A 750 54.01 -81.16 49.36
CA ALA A 750 54.31 -79.74 49.10
C ALA A 750 53.11 -78.82 48.74
N SER A 751 51.90 -79.08 49.24
CA SER A 751 50.70 -78.26 48.89
C SER A 751 50.43 -77.09 49.86
N LEU A 752 49.63 -76.08 49.46
CA LEU A 752 49.04 -75.07 50.39
C LEU A 752 47.70 -75.52 50.97
N SER A 753 47.43 -75.12 52.21
CA SER A 753 46.15 -75.27 52.91
C SER A 753 45.32 -73.99 52.99
N SER A 754 45.91 -72.80 52.81
CA SER A 754 45.17 -71.52 52.74
C SER A 754 45.94 -70.38 52.05
N ILE A 755 45.18 -69.38 51.56
CA ILE A 755 45.68 -68.04 51.16
C ILE A 755 44.66 -66.96 51.58
N SER A 756 45.14 -65.76 51.93
CA SER A 756 44.33 -64.61 52.38
C SER A 756 44.88 -63.27 51.88
N VAL A 757 44.00 -62.26 51.81
CA VAL A 757 44.30 -60.86 51.48
C VAL A 757 43.85 -59.99 52.66
N ASP A 758 44.73 -59.17 53.23
CA ASP A 758 44.49 -58.36 54.45
C ASP A 758 43.86 -59.18 55.60
N GLU A 759 44.46 -60.35 55.87
CA GLU A 759 43.97 -61.39 56.81
C GLU A 759 42.60 -62.01 56.48
N VAL A 760 41.91 -61.59 55.41
CA VAL A 760 40.64 -62.18 54.95
C VAL A 760 40.93 -63.38 54.02
N PRO A 761 40.55 -64.62 54.37
CA PRO A 761 40.77 -65.78 53.51
C PRO A 761 40.02 -65.66 52.18
N LEU A 762 40.66 -66.07 51.07
CA LEU A 762 39.97 -66.18 49.79
C LEU A 762 38.92 -67.29 49.87
N ALA A 763 37.64 -66.93 49.87
CA ALA A 763 36.52 -67.85 50.11
C ALA A 763 36.37 -68.98 49.06
N THR A 764 37.07 -68.87 47.94
CA THR A 764 37.12 -69.83 46.83
C THR A 764 38.48 -70.53 46.69
N PHE A 765 39.39 -70.41 47.67
CA PHE A 765 40.71 -71.04 47.60
C PHE A 765 40.62 -72.57 47.44
N ALA A 766 41.40 -73.09 46.49
CA ALA A 766 41.62 -74.51 46.29
C ALA A 766 43.11 -74.77 46.04
N ALA A 767 43.64 -75.87 46.58
CA ALA A 767 45.07 -76.19 46.55
C ALA A 767 45.62 -76.51 45.14
N ASP A 768 44.76 -76.67 44.14
CA ASP A 768 45.04 -76.87 42.72
C ASP A 768 44.77 -75.62 41.85
N VAL A 769 44.37 -74.49 42.46
CA VAL A 769 44.10 -73.22 41.78
C VAL A 769 45.19 -72.20 42.13
N PHE A 770 45.99 -71.84 41.14
CA PHE A 770 47.26 -71.11 41.31
C PHE A 770 47.18 -69.61 41.01
N VAL A 771 46.03 -69.04 40.60
CA VAL A 771 45.88 -67.60 40.30
C VAL A 771 44.51 -67.08 40.77
N TYR A 772 44.49 -65.90 41.40
CA TYR A 772 43.29 -65.21 41.90
C TYR A 772 43.30 -63.72 41.51
N GLU A 773 42.13 -63.10 41.30
CA GLU A 773 41.97 -61.68 40.94
C GLU A 773 41.08 -60.94 41.96
N PHE A 774 41.39 -59.67 42.26
CA PHE A 774 40.82 -58.92 43.38
C PHE A 774 40.69 -57.41 43.08
N GLU A 775 39.47 -56.89 42.96
CA GLU A 775 39.19 -55.49 42.62
C GLU A 775 38.98 -54.60 43.88
N LEU A 776 39.51 -53.38 43.85
CA LEU A 776 39.51 -52.42 44.96
C LEU A 776 38.66 -51.16 44.67
N PRO A 777 38.01 -50.54 45.68
CA PRO A 777 37.21 -49.33 45.49
C PRO A 777 38.00 -48.11 44.98
N TYR A 778 37.31 -47.15 44.35
CA TYR A 778 37.89 -45.87 43.93
C TYR A 778 38.59 -45.15 45.09
N GLY A 779 39.76 -44.58 44.81
CA GLY A 779 40.60 -43.88 45.80
C GLY A 779 41.49 -44.79 46.67
N THR A 780 41.48 -46.11 46.45
CA THR A 780 42.37 -47.02 47.19
C THR A 780 43.84 -46.77 46.83
N THR A 781 44.64 -46.37 47.81
CA THR A 781 46.07 -46.04 47.69
C THR A 781 46.99 -46.93 48.53
N THR A 782 46.41 -47.81 49.34
CA THR A 782 47.10 -48.79 50.19
C THR A 782 47.10 -50.16 49.53
N ILE A 783 48.27 -50.75 49.32
CA ILE A 783 48.43 -52.09 48.74
C ILE A 783 48.02 -53.15 49.79
N PRO A 784 47.11 -54.08 49.48
CA PRO A 784 46.76 -55.20 50.37
C PRO A 784 47.89 -56.21 50.57
N GLU A 785 47.94 -56.85 51.74
CA GLU A 785 48.96 -57.86 52.10
C GLU A 785 48.45 -59.31 51.89
N VAL A 786 49.22 -60.15 51.19
CA VAL A 786 48.89 -61.56 50.93
C VAL A 786 49.59 -62.48 51.91
N ASN A 787 48.85 -63.41 52.53
CA ASN A 787 49.37 -64.40 53.49
C ASN A 787 48.93 -65.84 53.11
N ALA A 788 49.67 -66.87 53.54
CA ALA A 788 49.40 -68.27 53.17
C ALA A 788 49.88 -69.30 54.23
N THR A 789 49.45 -70.56 54.11
CA THR A 789 49.88 -71.68 55.00
C THR A 789 50.01 -72.99 54.22
N ALA A 790 51.06 -73.79 54.50
CA ALA A 790 51.31 -75.10 53.88
C ALA A 790 50.39 -76.22 54.41
N THR A 791 50.31 -77.34 53.71
CA THR A 791 49.57 -78.55 54.14
C THR A 791 50.42 -79.46 55.01
N ASP A 792 51.67 -79.72 54.63
CA ASP A 792 52.65 -80.43 55.46
C ASP A 792 53.31 -79.44 56.44
N ALA A 793 53.40 -79.82 57.71
CA ALA A 793 54.04 -79.02 58.75
C ALA A 793 55.58 -78.99 58.64
N ASN A 794 56.16 -79.92 57.89
CA ASN A 794 57.59 -79.97 57.59
C ASN A 794 57.96 -79.27 56.26
N ALA A 795 56.97 -78.74 55.52
CA ALA A 795 57.19 -77.98 54.30
C ALA A 795 57.54 -76.50 54.57
N SER A 796 58.30 -75.87 53.67
CA SER A 796 58.71 -74.45 53.75
C SER A 796 57.92 -73.55 52.78
N LEU A 797 57.86 -72.24 53.09
CA LEU A 797 57.12 -71.22 52.34
C LEU A 797 57.97 -69.98 52.01
N GLU A 798 57.69 -69.34 50.87
CA GLU A 798 58.23 -68.04 50.46
C GLU A 798 57.12 -67.16 49.82
N ILE A 799 57.02 -65.88 50.19
CA ILE A 799 55.94 -64.96 49.75
C ILE A 799 56.55 -63.65 49.23
N THR A 800 56.04 -63.14 48.10
CA THR A 800 56.39 -61.83 47.52
C THR A 800 55.13 -60.96 47.37
N GLN A 801 55.12 -59.77 47.97
CA GLN A 801 53.99 -58.84 47.91
C GLN A 801 53.98 -57.96 46.65
N ALA A 802 52.79 -57.46 46.30
CA ALA A 802 52.65 -56.41 45.29
C ALA A 802 53.33 -55.10 45.75
N THR A 803 53.85 -54.31 44.80
CA THR A 803 54.63 -53.09 45.07
C THR A 803 53.96 -51.79 44.62
N GLN A 804 52.83 -51.90 43.91
CA GLN A 804 51.99 -50.80 43.44
C GLN A 804 50.56 -51.32 43.18
N LEU A 805 49.60 -50.41 43.05
CA LEU A 805 48.24 -50.71 42.55
C LEU A 805 48.05 -50.05 41.18
N PRO A 806 47.55 -50.76 40.15
CA PRO A 806 47.34 -52.22 40.09
C PRO A 806 48.67 -53.01 40.12
N GLY A 807 48.63 -54.28 40.57
CA GLY A 807 49.83 -55.14 40.70
C GLY A 807 49.56 -56.54 41.28
N ASP A 808 50.60 -57.40 41.30
CA ASP A 808 50.50 -58.84 41.60
C ASP A 808 51.38 -59.27 42.81
N ALA A 809 50.97 -60.33 43.52
CA ALA A 809 51.69 -60.97 44.64
C ALA A 809 51.76 -62.51 44.48
N THR A 810 52.78 -63.20 45.02
CA THR A 810 53.04 -64.65 44.80
C THR A 810 53.50 -65.43 46.05
N VAL A 811 53.29 -66.76 46.05
CA VAL A 811 53.62 -67.71 47.15
C VAL A 811 54.20 -69.03 46.61
N LEU A 812 55.30 -69.55 47.18
CA LEU A 812 55.99 -70.82 46.82
C LEU A 812 56.08 -71.80 48.03
N VAL A 813 56.05 -73.12 47.79
CA VAL A 813 56.04 -74.22 48.80
C VAL A 813 57.07 -75.33 48.49
N THR A 814 57.70 -75.97 49.48
CA THR A 814 58.66 -77.12 49.31
C THR A 814 58.56 -78.21 50.40
N ALA A 815 58.66 -79.51 50.05
CA ALA A 815 58.51 -80.71 50.92
C ALA A 815 59.75 -81.16 51.74
N GLU A 816 59.54 -82.07 52.73
CA GLU A 816 60.59 -82.67 53.59
C GLU A 816 61.58 -83.59 52.85
N ASP A 817 61.18 -84.22 51.74
CA ASP A 817 62.09 -84.99 50.86
C ASP A 817 63.12 -84.11 50.13
N GLY A 818 62.91 -82.78 50.13
CA GLY A 818 63.67 -81.80 49.35
C GLY A 818 63.43 -81.88 47.84
N GLY A 819 62.46 -82.67 47.38
CA GLY A 819 62.23 -82.99 45.96
C GLY A 819 60.91 -82.45 45.37
N THR A 820 59.94 -82.05 46.20
CA THR A 820 58.58 -81.69 45.76
C THR A 820 58.23 -80.20 46.05
N GLN A 821 57.64 -79.45 45.10
CA GLN A 821 57.36 -77.98 45.21
C GLN A 821 56.08 -77.49 44.46
N GLN A 822 55.48 -76.33 44.84
CA GLN A 822 54.30 -75.68 44.18
C GLN A 822 54.23 -74.13 44.36
N THR A 823 53.53 -73.37 43.46
CA THR A 823 53.47 -71.87 43.48
C THR A 823 52.07 -71.27 43.16
N TYR A 824 51.68 -70.15 43.77
CA TYR A 824 50.36 -69.47 43.67
C TYR A 824 50.48 -67.92 43.52
N THR A 825 49.47 -67.23 42.96
CA THR A 825 49.48 -65.78 42.61
C THR A 825 48.15 -65.06 42.89
N VAL A 826 48.18 -63.76 43.26
CA VAL A 826 47.01 -62.86 43.45
C VAL A 826 47.23 -61.54 42.69
N LYS A 827 46.19 -60.98 42.03
CA LYS A 827 46.25 -59.74 41.22
C LYS A 827 45.27 -58.65 41.68
N PHE A 828 45.66 -57.37 41.65
CA PHE A 828 44.84 -56.23 42.14
C PHE A 828 44.48 -55.15 41.08
N SER A 829 43.27 -54.58 41.14
CA SER A 829 42.76 -53.46 40.29
C SER A 829 41.99 -52.37 41.08
N VAL A 830 41.66 -51.20 40.49
CA VAL A 830 41.00 -50.04 41.17
C VAL A 830 39.96 -49.33 40.26
N ALA A 831 38.82 -48.88 40.82
CA ALA A 831 37.70 -48.19 40.10
C ALA A 831 37.83 -46.64 39.94
N PRO A 832 37.06 -45.95 39.04
CA PRO A 832 37.16 -44.49 38.73
C PRO A 832 36.17 -43.51 39.46
N ASN A 833 36.30 -42.18 39.22
CA ASN A 833 35.59 -41.06 39.90
C ASN A 833 34.24 -40.64 39.28
N ASN A 834 33.29 -40.10 40.06
CA ASN A 834 31.91 -39.82 39.64
C ASN A 834 31.36 -38.39 39.85
N ASP A 835 32.18 -37.35 40.06
CA ASP A 835 31.71 -35.95 40.17
C ASP A 835 31.51 -35.30 38.78
N ALA A 836 30.31 -34.77 38.53
CA ALA A 836 29.91 -34.09 37.28
C ALA A 836 29.46 -32.64 37.51
N THR A 837 29.81 -32.00 38.63
CA THR A 837 29.39 -30.61 38.93
C THR A 837 30.29 -29.56 38.27
N LEU A 838 29.76 -28.35 38.08
CA LEU A 838 30.53 -27.16 37.67
C LEU A 838 31.06 -26.38 38.88
N HIS A 839 32.27 -25.83 38.74
CA HIS A 839 32.90 -24.87 39.64
C HIS A 839 32.47 -23.41 39.35
N GLY A 840 32.11 -23.10 38.10
CA GLY A 840 31.63 -21.77 37.71
C GLY A 840 31.25 -21.64 36.24
N ILE A 841 30.44 -20.62 35.93
CA ILE A 841 30.00 -20.20 34.60
C ILE A 841 30.31 -18.71 34.39
N THR A 842 30.86 -18.37 33.22
CA THR A 842 31.10 -17.01 32.76
C THR A 842 30.41 -16.74 31.42
N VAL A 843 29.91 -15.52 31.24
CA VAL A 843 29.30 -15.01 30.01
C VAL A 843 30.11 -13.82 29.53
N ASN A 844 30.64 -13.87 28.31
CA ASN A 844 31.55 -12.87 27.75
C ASN A 844 32.76 -12.56 28.69
N GLY A 845 33.22 -13.56 29.44
CA GLY A 845 34.29 -13.43 30.43
C GLY A 845 33.88 -12.86 31.80
N GLU A 846 32.62 -12.42 32.00
CA GLU A 846 32.11 -12.02 33.32
C GLU A 846 31.42 -13.20 34.03
N ALA A 847 31.71 -13.39 35.32
CA ALA A 847 31.14 -14.49 36.10
C ALA A 847 29.68 -14.21 36.51
N ILE A 848 28.82 -15.22 36.41
CA ILE A 848 27.45 -15.14 36.92
C ILE A 848 27.51 -15.01 38.45
N SER A 849 27.18 -13.83 38.96
CA SER A 849 27.37 -13.46 40.38
C SER A 849 26.53 -14.27 41.37
N SER A 850 25.52 -15.00 40.89
CA SER A 850 24.65 -15.89 41.65
C SER A 850 24.87 -17.38 41.36
N PHE A 851 26.03 -17.78 40.83
CA PHE A 851 26.32 -19.18 40.51
C PHE A 851 26.29 -20.08 41.76
N ASP A 852 25.55 -21.19 41.68
CA ASP A 852 25.53 -22.30 42.63
C ASP A 852 25.62 -23.62 41.85
N ALA A 853 26.49 -24.54 42.27
CA ALA A 853 26.74 -25.79 41.56
C ALA A 853 25.50 -26.71 41.44
N ASN A 854 24.44 -26.47 42.21
CA ASN A 854 23.17 -27.21 42.20
C ASN A 854 22.02 -26.45 41.52
N THR A 855 22.27 -25.22 41.04
CA THR A 855 21.34 -24.46 40.21
C THR A 855 21.65 -24.74 38.75
N PHE A 856 20.70 -25.37 38.06
CA PHE A 856 20.88 -25.83 36.68
C PHE A 856 20.35 -24.86 35.63
N ASP A 857 19.59 -23.83 35.99
CA ASP A 857 19.03 -22.86 35.04
C ASP A 857 19.39 -21.43 35.48
N TYR A 858 19.96 -20.66 34.56
CA TYR A 858 20.35 -19.26 34.74
C TYR A 858 19.67 -18.38 33.70
N GLN A 859 19.35 -17.13 34.06
CA GLN A 859 18.84 -16.13 33.12
C GLN A 859 19.78 -14.92 33.09
N VAL A 860 20.10 -14.46 31.88
CA VAL A 860 20.89 -13.26 31.61
C VAL A 860 20.08 -12.34 30.70
N ILE A 861 19.86 -11.10 31.15
CA ILE A 861 19.20 -10.07 30.35
C ILE A 861 20.27 -9.23 29.65
N LEU A 862 20.26 -9.23 28.32
CA LEU A 862 21.19 -8.46 27.48
C LEU A 862 20.56 -7.10 27.12
N PRO A 863 21.35 -6.04 26.89
CA PRO A 863 20.82 -4.75 26.44
C PRO A 863 20.01 -4.85 25.14
N TYR A 864 19.05 -3.94 24.96
CA TYR A 864 18.31 -3.80 23.70
C TYR A 864 19.27 -3.60 22.51
N GLY A 865 18.95 -4.19 21.37
CA GLY A 865 19.77 -4.12 20.16
C GLY A 865 21.07 -4.93 20.19
N THR A 866 21.28 -5.81 21.17
CA THR A 866 22.43 -6.73 21.18
C THR A 866 22.33 -7.74 20.03
N THR A 867 23.19 -7.60 19.02
CA THR A 867 23.29 -8.52 17.87
C THR A 867 24.38 -9.58 18.04
N ASP A 868 25.39 -9.29 18.86
CA ASP A 868 26.52 -10.19 19.08
C ASP A 868 26.11 -11.33 20.03
N LEU A 869 26.31 -12.58 19.60
CA LEU A 869 26.00 -13.76 20.39
C LEU A 869 26.93 -13.85 21.61
N PRO A 870 26.41 -13.99 22.84
CA PRO A 870 27.25 -14.07 24.04
C PRO A 870 27.99 -15.42 24.11
N LEU A 871 29.28 -15.36 24.41
CA LEU A 871 30.13 -16.52 24.61
C LEU A 871 29.96 -17.05 26.04
N VAL A 872 29.56 -18.31 26.18
CA VAL A 872 29.47 -19.02 27.47
C VAL A 872 30.70 -19.90 27.67
N GLU A 873 31.37 -19.73 28.80
CA GLU A 873 32.49 -20.57 29.24
C GLU A 873 32.18 -21.15 30.63
N ALA A 874 32.69 -22.35 30.91
CA ALA A 874 32.44 -23.04 32.17
C ALA A 874 33.63 -23.91 32.60
N SER A 875 33.73 -24.20 33.89
CA SER A 875 34.78 -25.07 34.45
C SER A 875 34.18 -26.12 35.39
N SER A 876 34.63 -27.37 35.29
CA SER A 876 34.19 -28.48 36.14
C SER A 876 34.82 -28.47 37.53
N THR A 877 34.18 -29.13 38.49
CA THR A 877 34.71 -29.36 39.85
C THR A 877 35.81 -30.43 39.85
N ASP A 878 35.62 -31.53 39.11
CA ASP A 878 36.70 -32.49 38.80
C ASP A 878 37.40 -32.09 37.49
N LEU A 879 38.73 -31.94 37.55
CA LEU A 879 39.58 -31.63 36.40
C LEU A 879 39.64 -32.77 35.36
N ASN A 880 39.16 -33.98 35.71
CA ASN A 880 39.05 -35.12 34.79
C ASN A 880 37.63 -35.30 34.23
N ALA A 881 36.66 -34.47 34.63
CA ALA A 881 35.34 -34.44 34.01
C ALA A 881 35.40 -33.73 32.66
N LEU A 882 34.65 -34.23 31.68
CA LEU A 882 34.54 -33.63 30.35
C LEU A 882 33.38 -32.64 30.33
N VAL A 883 33.67 -31.39 29.95
CA VAL A 883 32.69 -30.31 29.78
C VAL A 883 32.50 -30.06 28.29
N ASP A 884 31.25 -30.16 27.84
CA ASP A 884 30.81 -29.84 26.47
C ASP A 884 29.84 -28.64 26.54
N ILE A 885 29.99 -27.67 25.64
CA ILE A 885 29.23 -26.41 25.68
C ILE A 885 28.64 -26.11 24.31
N THR A 886 27.32 -26.23 24.20
CA THR A 886 26.55 -25.70 23.07
C THR A 886 26.31 -24.22 23.31
N GLN A 887 26.89 -23.37 22.46
CA GLN A 887 26.70 -21.92 22.50
C GLN A 887 25.27 -21.56 22.03
N VAL A 888 24.85 -20.34 22.35
CA VAL A 888 23.59 -19.79 21.82
C VAL A 888 23.78 -19.36 20.36
N GLU A 889 22.88 -19.79 19.47
CA GLU A 889 22.97 -19.51 18.02
C GLU A 889 22.13 -18.30 17.59
N ALA A 890 21.15 -17.88 18.39
CA ALA A 890 20.29 -16.71 18.15
C ALA A 890 19.79 -16.08 19.46
N LEU A 891 19.46 -14.79 19.44
CA LEU A 891 18.88 -14.06 20.58
C LEU A 891 17.40 -13.72 20.32
N PRO A 892 16.47 -13.93 21.29
CA PRO A 892 16.65 -14.65 22.54
C PRO A 892 16.87 -16.17 22.31
N GLY A 893 17.62 -16.81 23.21
CA GLY A 893 17.98 -18.23 23.06
C GLY A 893 18.72 -18.78 24.28
N THR A 894 19.11 -20.06 24.24
CA THR A 894 19.76 -20.75 25.36
C THR A 894 21.10 -21.35 24.95
N ALA A 895 22.11 -21.23 25.80
CA ALA A 895 23.30 -22.08 25.77
C ALA A 895 23.14 -23.24 26.74
N SER A 896 23.71 -24.40 26.44
CA SER A 896 23.68 -25.58 27.32
C SER A 896 25.08 -26.14 27.58
N ILE A 897 25.38 -26.42 28.84
CA ILE A 897 26.65 -26.99 29.31
C ILE A 897 26.38 -28.41 29.83
N LEU A 898 26.92 -29.42 29.16
CA LEU A 898 26.86 -30.82 29.58
C LEU A 898 28.19 -31.21 30.24
N VAL A 899 28.14 -31.71 31.47
CA VAL A 899 29.31 -32.22 32.20
C VAL A 899 29.18 -33.73 32.36
N THR A 900 30.24 -34.47 32.02
CA THR A 900 30.34 -35.92 32.20
C THR A 900 31.51 -36.24 33.13
N ALA A 901 31.27 -36.98 34.22
CA ALA A 901 32.30 -37.40 35.16
C ALA A 901 33.30 -38.41 34.54
N ALA A 902 34.44 -38.61 35.20
CA ALA A 902 35.50 -39.52 34.75
C ALA A 902 35.08 -41.02 34.70
N ASP A 903 33.96 -41.40 35.34
CA ASP A 903 33.34 -42.73 35.22
C ASP A 903 32.63 -42.97 33.87
N GLY A 904 32.45 -41.93 33.06
CA GLY A 904 31.74 -41.97 31.77
C GLY A 904 30.21 -42.16 31.86
N GLN A 905 29.66 -42.27 33.07
CA GLN A 905 28.26 -42.58 33.34
C GLN A 905 27.50 -41.41 33.98
N THR A 906 28.10 -40.73 34.96
CA THR A 906 27.45 -39.64 35.69
C THR A 906 27.48 -38.35 34.87
N ARG A 907 26.31 -37.74 34.64
CA ARG A 907 26.14 -36.53 33.81
C ARG A 907 25.21 -35.50 34.46
N LEU A 908 25.53 -34.22 34.31
CA LEU A 908 24.68 -33.08 34.67
C LEU A 908 24.65 -32.05 33.54
N THR A 909 23.53 -31.33 33.40
CA THR A 909 23.34 -30.30 32.37
C THR A 909 22.94 -28.98 33.03
N TYR A 910 23.53 -27.88 32.57
CA TYR A 910 23.21 -26.51 33.00
C TYR A 910 22.76 -25.70 31.78
N THR A 911 21.73 -24.87 31.94
CA THR A 911 21.14 -24.00 30.92
C THR A 911 21.41 -22.53 31.25
N VAL A 912 21.83 -21.74 30.26
CA VAL A 912 21.91 -20.28 30.37
C VAL A 912 21.01 -19.63 29.33
N SER A 913 19.93 -19.02 29.80
CA SER A 913 18.88 -18.38 29.01
C SER A 913 19.20 -16.90 28.78
N PHE A 914 19.23 -16.47 27.53
CA PHE A 914 19.44 -15.09 27.11
C PHE A 914 18.14 -14.45 26.63
N THR A 915 17.77 -13.34 27.26
CA THR A 915 16.63 -12.51 26.85
C THR A 915 17.11 -11.08 26.60
N LEU A 916 16.62 -10.43 25.55
CA LEU A 916 16.89 -9.01 25.31
C LEU A 916 16.04 -8.14 26.25
N ALA A 917 16.58 -7.01 26.68
CA ALA A 917 15.78 -5.93 27.25
C ALA A 917 14.90 -5.29 26.16
N PRO A 918 13.67 -4.89 26.49
CA PRO A 918 12.76 -4.24 25.54
C PRO A 918 13.25 -2.86 25.11
N ASN A 919 12.78 -2.40 23.95
CA ASN A 919 13.12 -1.06 23.42
C ASN A 919 12.49 0.07 24.25
N SER A 920 13.19 1.20 24.35
CA SER A 920 12.74 2.44 25.02
C SER A 920 12.46 3.60 24.04
N ASP A 921 12.45 3.35 22.72
CA ASP A 921 12.06 4.36 21.74
C ASP A 921 10.54 4.61 21.73
N ALA A 922 10.12 5.71 22.37
CA ALA A 922 8.76 6.21 22.36
C ALA A 922 8.51 7.31 21.31
N THR A 923 9.37 7.48 20.30
CA THR A 923 9.19 8.53 19.29
C THR A 923 8.17 8.16 18.21
N LEU A 924 7.62 9.16 17.52
CA LEU A 924 6.83 8.99 16.29
C LEU A 924 7.73 9.07 15.05
N SER A 925 7.47 8.21 14.06
CA SER A 925 8.04 8.28 12.71
C SER A 925 7.15 9.07 11.74
N ILE A 926 5.83 9.07 11.97
CA ILE A 926 4.84 9.77 11.13
C ILE A 926 3.75 10.39 12.00
N LEU A 927 3.33 11.61 11.66
CA LEU A 927 2.14 12.28 12.19
C LEU A 927 1.32 12.84 11.02
N ARG A 928 0.01 12.57 11.01
CA ARG A 928 -0.94 12.97 9.97
C ARG A 928 -2.13 13.74 10.55
N VAL A 929 -2.75 14.55 9.70
CA VAL A 929 -4.03 15.23 9.94
C VAL A 929 -4.89 15.00 8.71
N ASP A 930 -6.09 14.44 8.88
CA ASP A 930 -6.99 14.01 7.79
C ASP A 930 -6.26 13.18 6.71
N GLU A 931 -5.48 12.19 7.18
CA GLU A 931 -4.59 11.32 6.38
C GLU A 931 -3.47 12.01 5.57
N VAL A 932 -3.36 13.34 5.62
CA VAL A 932 -2.25 14.10 5.03
C VAL A 932 -1.06 14.16 5.98
N LEU A 933 0.14 13.92 5.48
CA LEU A 933 1.40 14.05 6.23
C LEU A 933 1.62 15.51 6.67
N LEU A 934 1.94 15.72 7.95
CA LEU A 934 2.27 17.05 8.46
C LEU A 934 3.68 17.46 7.98
N GLU A 935 3.78 18.40 7.03
CA GLU A 935 5.02 18.74 6.31
C GLU A 935 6.21 19.11 7.22
N ASP A 936 5.95 19.79 8.35
CA ASP A 936 6.97 20.21 9.34
C ASP A 936 7.09 19.23 10.54
N PHE A 937 6.80 17.93 10.35
CA PHE A 937 6.94 16.92 11.39
C PHE A 937 8.41 16.61 11.72
N ASP A 938 8.77 16.72 13.00
CA ASP A 938 10.07 16.37 13.58
C ASP A 938 9.84 15.55 14.86
N ALA A 939 10.38 14.34 14.93
CA ALA A 939 10.19 13.42 16.05
C ALA A 939 10.59 14.00 17.42
N THR A 940 11.45 15.02 17.46
CA THR A 940 11.88 15.72 18.70
C THR A 940 10.93 16.85 19.14
N LYS A 941 10.03 17.30 18.25
CA LYS A 941 9.05 18.36 18.51
C LYS A 941 7.75 17.73 19.01
N LEU A 942 7.48 17.92 20.30
CA LEU A 942 6.32 17.32 20.99
C LEU A 942 5.01 18.12 20.86
N SER A 943 5.01 19.26 20.16
CA SER A 943 3.81 20.09 20.03
C SER A 943 3.72 20.74 18.65
N TYR A 944 2.54 20.62 18.05
CA TYR A 944 2.19 21.11 16.74
C TYR A 944 0.95 21.99 16.84
N LYS A 945 0.89 22.99 15.98
CA LYS A 945 -0.27 23.87 15.84
C LYS A 945 -0.73 23.83 14.39
N VAL A 946 -2.01 23.56 14.20
CA VAL A 946 -2.67 23.52 12.89
C VAL A 946 -3.72 24.62 12.89
N GLU A 947 -3.57 25.59 12.00
CA GLU A 947 -4.52 26.68 11.85
C GLU A 947 -5.55 26.34 10.77
N LEU A 948 -6.81 26.18 11.19
CA LEU A 948 -7.94 25.81 10.34
C LEU A 948 -8.66 27.06 9.83
N PRO A 949 -9.31 27.03 8.65
CA PRO A 949 -10.14 28.13 8.17
C PRO A 949 -11.22 28.57 9.19
N ASN A 950 -11.60 29.85 9.16
CA ASN A 950 -12.70 30.32 9.99
C ASN A 950 -14.02 29.65 9.55
N GLY A 951 -14.84 29.23 10.51
CA GLY A 951 -16.10 28.51 10.25
C GLY A 951 -15.96 27.00 10.06
N THR A 952 -14.76 26.41 10.18
CA THR A 952 -14.60 24.94 10.21
C THR A 952 -15.35 24.34 11.40
N THR A 953 -16.30 23.43 11.12
CA THR A 953 -17.13 22.73 12.13
C THR A 953 -16.77 21.25 12.27
N THR A 954 -16.07 20.68 11.31
CA THR A 954 -15.55 19.30 11.32
C THR A 954 -14.20 19.26 12.04
N ILE A 955 -14.07 18.43 13.06
CA ILE A 955 -12.81 18.25 13.78
C ILE A 955 -11.90 17.35 12.92
N PRO A 956 -10.68 17.79 12.56
CA PRO A 956 -9.74 16.95 11.82
C PRO A 956 -9.31 15.72 12.64
N VAL A 957 -9.14 14.59 11.96
CA VAL A 957 -8.69 13.33 12.57
C VAL A 957 -7.17 13.29 12.55
N VAL A 958 -6.56 13.08 13.72
CA VAL A 958 -5.11 12.83 13.82
C VAL A 958 -4.83 11.34 13.76
N SER A 959 -3.88 10.92 12.93
CA SER A 959 -3.33 9.56 12.93
C SER A 959 -1.80 9.63 13.03
N ALA A 960 -1.18 8.60 13.63
CA ALA A 960 0.24 8.63 13.96
C ALA A 960 0.85 7.23 13.90
N THR A 961 2.15 7.15 13.63
CA THR A 961 2.91 5.90 13.57
C THR A 961 4.17 6.04 14.41
N ALA A 962 4.41 5.11 15.33
CA ALA A 962 5.63 5.09 16.14
C ALA A 962 6.88 4.82 15.29
N SER A 963 8.05 5.19 15.81
CA SER A 963 9.35 4.82 15.23
C SER A 963 9.67 3.35 15.46
N ASP A 964 9.31 2.81 16.62
CA ASP A 964 9.30 1.38 16.89
C ASP A 964 7.92 0.79 16.59
N VAL A 965 7.90 -0.23 15.73
CA VAL A 965 6.68 -0.99 15.36
C VAL A 965 6.03 -1.72 16.53
N LYS A 966 6.72 -1.88 17.66
CA LYS A 966 6.21 -2.49 18.89
C LYS A 966 5.73 -1.49 19.94
N ALA A 967 5.97 -0.19 19.76
CA ALA A 967 5.48 0.83 20.68
C ALA A 967 3.96 1.00 20.55
N LEU A 968 3.27 1.14 21.69
CA LEU A 968 1.83 1.40 21.72
C LEU A 968 1.57 2.88 21.44
N VAL A 969 0.75 3.17 20.42
CA VAL A 969 0.27 4.53 20.12
C VAL A 969 -1.20 4.64 20.53
N ASP A 970 -1.51 5.49 21.50
CA ASP A 970 -2.87 5.88 21.87
C ASP A 970 -3.15 7.30 21.36
N VAL A 971 -4.26 7.50 20.63
CA VAL A 971 -4.64 8.79 20.05
C VAL A 971 -6.00 9.23 20.60
N VAL A 972 -5.98 10.24 21.46
CA VAL A 972 -7.17 10.93 21.93
C VAL A 972 -7.43 12.12 21.00
N GLN A 973 -8.46 12.00 20.16
CA GLN A 973 -8.87 13.09 19.25
C GLN A 973 -9.37 14.31 20.02
N ALA A 974 -9.29 15.48 19.39
CA ALA A 974 -9.99 16.67 19.88
C ALA A 974 -11.52 16.43 19.85
N THR A 975 -12.26 17.03 20.78
CA THR A 975 -13.73 16.89 20.89
C THR A 975 -14.50 18.16 20.54
N GLU A 976 -13.80 19.27 20.32
CA GLU A 976 -14.36 20.58 19.92
C GLU A 976 -13.29 21.40 19.16
N LEU A 977 -13.70 22.50 18.52
CA LEU A 977 -12.80 23.46 17.87
C LEU A 977 -12.98 24.86 18.49
N PRO A 978 -11.89 25.58 18.82
CA PRO A 978 -10.51 25.10 18.87
C PRO A 978 -10.32 24.03 19.94
N GLY A 979 -9.38 23.11 19.74
CA GLY A 979 -9.17 21.96 20.62
C GLY A 979 -7.85 21.24 20.33
N THR A 980 -7.50 20.26 21.15
CA THR A 980 -6.20 19.58 21.07
C THR A 980 -6.37 18.07 21.00
N ALA A 981 -5.79 17.45 19.97
CA ALA A 981 -5.58 16.00 19.95
C ALA A 981 -4.28 15.66 20.68
N VAL A 982 -4.29 14.56 21.42
CA VAL A 982 -3.17 14.09 22.26
C VAL A 982 -2.78 12.69 21.83
N ILE A 983 -1.52 12.50 21.48
CA ILE A 983 -0.94 11.22 21.08
C ILE A 983 0.02 10.79 22.18
N THR A 984 -0.27 9.68 22.86
CA THR A 984 0.63 9.07 23.84
C THR A 984 1.29 7.86 23.22
N VAL A 985 2.61 7.91 23.06
CA VAL A 985 3.43 6.77 22.63
C VAL A 985 4.07 6.16 23.85
N THR A 986 3.91 4.85 24.04
CA THR A 986 4.58 4.06 25.08
C THR A 986 5.50 3.06 24.39
N ALA A 987 6.79 3.06 24.72
CA ALA A 987 7.77 2.13 24.15
C ALA A 987 7.51 0.67 24.58
N GLU A 988 8.21 -0.28 23.95
CA GLU A 988 8.12 -1.71 24.29
C GLU A 988 8.42 -1.99 25.78
N ASP A 989 9.23 -1.16 26.42
CA ASP A 989 9.56 -1.26 27.85
C ASP A 989 8.39 -0.99 28.81
N GLY A 990 7.29 -0.38 28.34
CA GLY A 990 6.11 -0.04 29.13
C GLY A 990 6.29 1.13 30.12
N GLU A 991 7.49 1.68 30.24
CA GLU A 991 7.86 2.72 31.21
C GLU A 991 8.21 4.06 30.52
N THR A 992 8.81 4.00 29.33
CA THR A 992 9.20 5.18 28.55
C THR A 992 8.02 5.67 27.71
N GLN A 993 7.59 6.90 27.96
CA GLN A 993 6.49 7.55 27.25
C GLN A 993 6.89 8.91 26.68
N LEU A 994 6.40 9.21 25.47
CA LEU A 994 6.36 10.57 24.93
C LEU A 994 4.93 10.94 24.56
N VAL A 995 4.57 12.20 24.84
CA VAL A 995 3.26 12.76 24.54
C VAL A 995 3.44 13.86 23.51
N TYR A 996 2.81 13.67 22.35
CA TYR A 996 2.72 14.67 21.29
C TYR A 996 1.34 15.34 21.33
N THR A 997 1.27 16.63 21.05
CA THR A 997 -0.01 17.37 20.97
C THR A 997 -0.18 18.04 19.62
N VAL A 998 -1.37 17.97 19.04
CA VAL A 998 -1.78 18.75 17.86
C VAL A 998 -2.89 19.70 18.30
N GLU A 999 -2.54 20.98 18.44
CA GLU A 999 -3.48 22.06 18.75
C GLU A 999 -4.14 22.57 17.47
N PHE A 1000 -5.44 22.35 17.33
CA PHE A 1000 -6.27 22.93 16.29
C PHE A 1000 -6.77 24.30 16.72
N THR A 1001 -6.33 25.35 16.04
CA THR A 1001 -6.86 26.70 16.23
C THR A 1001 -7.63 27.15 15.01
N LEU A 1002 -8.80 27.75 15.22
CA LEU A 1002 -9.50 28.44 14.14
C LEU A 1002 -8.80 29.76 13.83
N ARG A 1003 -8.59 30.04 12.54
CA ARG A 1003 -8.12 31.34 12.06
C ARG A 1003 -9.11 32.40 12.48
N VAL A 1004 -8.65 33.38 13.26
CA VAL A 1004 -9.46 34.54 13.62
C VAL A 1004 -9.47 35.47 12.41
N ASN A 1005 -10.64 35.80 11.87
CA ASN A 1005 -10.73 36.85 10.87
C ASN A 1005 -10.36 38.18 11.54
N GLU A 1006 -9.34 38.87 11.02
CA GLU A 1006 -9.06 40.24 11.42
C GLU A 1006 -10.30 41.09 11.10
N THR A 1007 -10.80 41.78 12.11
CA THR A 1007 -11.93 42.70 11.97
C THR A 1007 -11.51 44.07 12.48
N TYR A 1008 -12.09 45.09 11.87
CA TYR A 1008 -11.71 46.48 12.07
C TYR A 1008 -12.88 47.29 12.60
N SER A 1009 -12.60 48.46 13.15
CA SER A 1009 -13.62 49.46 13.47
C SER A 1009 -13.72 50.53 12.38
N VAL A 1010 -14.94 50.96 12.07
CA VAL A 1010 -15.21 52.13 11.22
C VAL A 1010 -15.87 53.19 12.08
N THR A 1011 -15.16 54.30 12.28
CA THR A 1011 -15.68 55.51 12.89
C THR A 1011 -16.10 56.48 11.80
N PHE A 1012 -17.33 56.97 11.86
CA PHE A 1012 -17.75 58.18 11.15
C PHE A 1012 -17.78 59.34 12.15
N ASN A 1013 -17.06 60.43 11.85
CA ASN A 1013 -17.23 61.72 12.53
C ASN A 1013 -17.96 62.66 11.57
N VAL A 1014 -19.08 63.23 12.02
CA VAL A 1014 -19.97 64.02 11.18
C VAL A 1014 -20.00 65.47 11.67
N TYR A 1015 -19.70 66.39 10.75
CA TYR A 1015 -19.58 67.83 11.00
C TYR A 1015 -20.53 68.64 10.09
N ASP A 1016 -20.87 69.86 10.49
CA ASP A 1016 -21.52 70.86 9.62
C ASP A 1016 -20.50 71.69 8.84
N GLU A 1017 -20.97 72.53 7.90
CA GLU A 1017 -20.10 73.38 7.07
C GLU A 1017 -19.31 74.46 7.87
N ASP A 1018 -19.72 74.75 9.11
CA ASP A 1018 -19.02 75.64 10.04
C ASP A 1018 -18.02 74.87 10.95
N GLY A 1019 -17.97 73.54 10.85
CA GLY A 1019 -17.04 72.65 11.57
C GLY A 1019 -17.51 72.17 12.95
N ASN A 1020 -18.80 72.32 13.29
CA ASN A 1020 -19.37 71.79 14.53
C ASN A 1020 -19.82 70.34 14.34
N SER A 1021 -19.71 69.52 15.38
CA SER A 1021 -20.22 68.14 15.40
C SER A 1021 -21.74 68.07 15.23
N VAL A 1022 -22.22 67.17 14.37
CA VAL A 1022 -23.65 66.93 14.12
C VAL A 1022 -24.13 65.72 14.91
N GLU A 1023 -24.76 65.94 16.06
CA GLU A 1023 -25.44 64.91 16.86
C GLU A 1023 -26.73 64.43 16.19
N GLY A 1024 -27.05 63.13 16.29
CA GLY A 1024 -28.31 62.54 15.84
C GLY A 1024 -28.49 62.47 14.32
N ALA A 1025 -27.42 62.48 13.54
CA ALA A 1025 -27.47 62.08 12.14
C ALA A 1025 -27.47 60.55 12.03
N GLU A 1026 -28.33 59.99 11.19
CA GLU A 1026 -28.35 58.55 10.91
C GLU A 1026 -27.21 58.22 9.95
N VAL A 1027 -26.29 57.37 10.38
CA VAL A 1027 -25.31 56.71 9.52
C VAL A 1027 -25.86 55.32 9.23
N LEU A 1028 -25.96 54.95 7.95
CA LEU A 1028 -26.24 53.59 7.50
C LEU A 1028 -24.97 53.06 6.84
N PHE A 1029 -24.36 52.02 7.40
CA PHE A 1029 -23.16 51.40 6.86
C PHE A 1029 -23.30 49.88 6.85
N ASN A 1030 -23.04 49.25 5.70
CA ASN A 1030 -23.14 47.80 5.51
C ASN A 1030 -24.46 47.19 6.07
N SER A 1031 -25.59 47.85 5.79
CA SER A 1031 -26.94 47.50 6.29
C SER A 1031 -27.20 47.67 7.80
N GLU A 1032 -26.24 48.15 8.60
CA GLU A 1032 -26.46 48.51 10.01
C GLU A 1032 -26.61 50.04 10.17
N SER A 1033 -27.68 50.49 10.84
CA SER A 1033 -27.93 51.92 11.12
C SER A 1033 -27.53 52.29 12.56
N LYS A 1034 -26.82 53.42 12.70
CA LYS A 1034 -26.47 54.04 13.99
C LYS A 1034 -26.59 55.56 13.90
N PHE A 1035 -27.01 56.18 15.00
CA PHE A 1035 -27.07 57.63 15.10
C PHE A 1035 -25.78 58.19 15.70
N THR A 1036 -25.33 59.35 15.22
CA THR A 1036 -24.17 60.05 15.78
C THR A 1036 -24.43 60.56 17.20
N ASP A 1037 -23.42 60.48 18.06
CA ASP A 1037 -23.46 60.98 19.44
C ASP A 1037 -23.27 62.51 19.53
N VAL A 1038 -23.23 63.05 20.76
CA VAL A 1038 -22.96 64.47 21.07
C VAL A 1038 -21.65 65.02 20.50
N ALA A 1039 -20.71 64.16 20.11
CA ALA A 1039 -19.44 64.53 19.47
C ALA A 1039 -19.50 64.37 17.93
N GLY A 1040 -20.67 64.02 17.37
CA GLY A 1040 -20.87 63.76 15.96
C GLY A 1040 -20.41 62.37 15.53
N LYS A 1041 -20.20 61.44 16.48
CA LYS A 1041 -19.54 60.16 16.20
C LYS A 1041 -20.51 59.00 16.09
N ALA A 1042 -20.40 58.19 15.04
CA ALA A 1042 -21.00 56.86 14.94
C ALA A 1042 -19.89 55.81 14.77
N VAL A 1043 -19.95 54.69 15.52
CA VAL A 1043 -18.89 53.67 15.52
C VAL A 1043 -19.43 52.29 15.21
N TYR A 1044 -18.81 51.65 14.24
CA TYR A 1044 -19.01 50.28 13.83
C TYR A 1044 -17.77 49.47 14.22
N THR A 1045 -17.97 48.25 14.71
CA THR A 1045 -16.92 47.34 15.18
C THR A 1045 -17.15 45.97 14.57
N GLU A 1046 -16.13 45.11 14.58
CA GLU A 1046 -16.21 43.74 14.03
C GLU A 1046 -16.45 43.71 12.50
N ILE A 1047 -16.01 44.76 11.78
CA ILE A 1047 -16.14 44.87 10.33
C ILE A 1047 -15.06 44.03 9.65
N MET A 1048 -15.48 43.01 8.90
CA MET A 1048 -14.59 42.18 8.07
C MET A 1048 -13.95 42.98 6.92
N PRO A 1049 -12.83 42.52 6.34
CA PRO A 1049 -12.28 43.11 5.13
C PRO A 1049 -13.32 43.16 4.02
N VAL A 1050 -13.62 44.36 3.53
CA VAL A 1050 -14.60 44.64 2.48
C VAL A 1050 -14.11 45.79 1.62
N SER A 1051 -14.11 45.58 0.30
CA SER A 1051 -13.88 46.63 -0.69
C SER A 1051 -15.21 47.25 -1.12
N GLU A 1052 -15.23 48.57 -1.27
CA GLU A 1052 -16.38 49.34 -1.80
C GLU A 1052 -17.69 49.20 -1.00
N ALA A 1053 -17.62 48.98 0.31
CA ALA A 1053 -18.79 48.94 1.18
C ALA A 1053 -19.54 50.30 1.17
N PRO A 1054 -20.83 50.34 0.79
CA PRO A 1054 -21.58 51.58 0.72
C PRO A 1054 -21.97 52.08 2.11
N PHE A 1055 -22.04 53.40 2.25
CA PHE A 1055 -22.63 54.09 3.38
C PHE A 1055 -23.46 55.29 2.95
N SER A 1056 -24.47 55.63 3.75
CA SER A 1056 -25.12 56.94 3.71
C SER A 1056 -25.15 57.59 5.08
N ILE A 1057 -25.20 58.92 5.09
CA ILE A 1057 -25.38 59.74 6.29
C ILE A 1057 -26.51 60.72 6.01
N SER A 1058 -27.59 60.61 6.77
CA SER A 1058 -28.78 61.44 6.61
C SER A 1058 -29.15 62.16 7.91
N LYS A 1059 -29.50 63.43 7.78
CA LYS A 1059 -30.24 64.17 8.81
C LYS A 1059 -31.23 65.11 8.12
N PRO A 1060 -32.30 64.56 7.52
CA PRO A 1060 -33.10 65.23 6.48
C PRO A 1060 -33.87 66.47 6.97
N GLU A 1061 -33.99 66.65 8.28
CA GLU A 1061 -34.53 67.85 8.92
C GLU A 1061 -33.64 69.09 8.82
N ALA A 1062 -32.35 68.94 8.49
CA ALA A 1062 -31.38 70.04 8.46
C ALA A 1062 -30.30 69.94 7.36
N PHE A 1063 -29.93 68.75 6.92
CA PHE A 1063 -28.77 68.53 6.04
C PHE A 1063 -29.11 67.71 4.79
N GLU A 1064 -28.35 67.91 3.71
CA GLU A 1064 -28.38 67.03 2.53
C GLU A 1064 -27.86 65.63 2.90
N GLU A 1065 -28.43 64.59 2.29
CA GLU A 1065 -27.92 63.24 2.46
C GLU A 1065 -26.55 63.11 1.78
N TYR A 1066 -25.58 62.57 2.50
CA TYR A 1066 -24.28 62.22 1.96
C TYR A 1066 -24.23 60.71 1.69
N GLN A 1067 -23.84 60.30 0.50
CA GLN A 1067 -23.63 58.89 0.14
C GLN A 1067 -22.20 58.67 -0.35
N GLY A 1068 -21.64 57.51 -0.06
CA GLY A 1068 -20.29 57.15 -0.49
C GLY A 1068 -20.00 55.66 -0.34
N THR A 1069 -18.79 55.28 -0.70
CA THR A 1069 -18.24 53.93 -0.49
C THR A 1069 -16.92 54.03 0.27
N LEU A 1070 -16.61 53.01 1.06
CA LEU A 1070 -15.35 52.90 1.77
C LEU A 1070 -14.79 51.48 1.64
N SER A 1071 -13.47 51.37 1.68
CA SER A 1071 -12.78 50.07 1.72
C SER A 1071 -12.09 49.92 3.07
N VAL A 1072 -12.34 48.81 3.73
CA VAL A 1072 -11.73 48.39 4.99
C VAL A 1072 -11.01 47.10 4.69
N VAL A 1073 -9.69 47.06 4.84
CA VAL A 1073 -8.87 45.94 4.35
C VAL A 1073 -7.82 45.47 5.36
N ASP A 1074 -7.10 46.40 5.98
CA ASP A 1074 -5.96 46.11 6.86
C ASP A 1074 -5.86 47.00 8.12
N ALA A 1075 -6.81 47.92 8.35
CA ALA A 1075 -6.79 48.83 9.49
C ALA A 1075 -8.17 49.41 9.88
N ASP A 1076 -8.28 49.82 11.14
CA ASP A 1076 -9.37 50.67 11.64
C ASP A 1076 -9.45 51.99 10.87
N LEU A 1077 -10.65 52.34 10.42
CA LEU A 1077 -10.90 53.52 9.60
C LEU A 1077 -11.61 54.61 10.40
N THR A 1078 -11.19 55.87 10.21
CA THR A 1078 -11.93 57.05 10.66
C THR A 1078 -12.24 57.91 9.45
N VAL A 1079 -13.52 58.20 9.25
CA VAL A 1079 -14.06 58.94 8.11
C VAL A 1079 -14.70 60.22 8.62
N ASP A 1080 -14.07 61.36 8.31
CA ASP A 1080 -14.60 62.68 8.63
C ASP A 1080 -15.49 63.16 7.48
N ILE A 1081 -16.80 63.28 7.72
CA ILE A 1081 -17.79 63.74 6.73
C ILE A 1081 -18.33 65.10 7.15
N VAL A 1082 -18.34 66.05 6.21
CA VAL A 1082 -19.01 67.34 6.36
C VAL A 1082 -20.35 67.28 5.65
N LEU A 1083 -21.44 67.34 6.41
CA LEU A 1083 -22.79 67.50 5.89
C LEU A 1083 -23.04 68.96 5.53
N LEU A 1084 -23.55 69.19 4.33
CA LEU A 1084 -24.00 70.51 3.89
C LEU A 1084 -25.46 70.71 4.31
N TYR A 1085 -25.83 71.93 4.72
CA TYR A 1085 -27.23 72.25 4.95
C TYR A 1085 -28.02 72.09 3.65
N VAL A 1086 -29.24 71.53 3.73
CA VAL A 1086 -30.13 71.42 2.57
C VAL A 1086 -30.24 72.76 1.86
N GLY A 1087 -29.98 72.78 0.55
CA GLY A 1087 -30.08 73.99 -0.26
C GLY A 1087 -31.50 74.57 -0.25
N ILE A 1088 -31.82 75.47 0.69
CA ILE A 1088 -33.19 75.98 0.94
C ILE A 1088 -33.76 76.71 -0.29
N ASN A 1089 -34.44 75.92 -1.12
CA ASN A 1089 -35.68 76.22 -1.82
C ASN A 1089 -36.64 75.09 -1.37
N THR A 1090 -37.50 75.22 -0.37
CA THR A 1090 -38.52 76.27 -0.28
C THR A 1090 -39.20 76.31 1.09
N GLU A 1091 -39.36 77.50 1.65
CA GLU A 1091 -40.64 77.89 2.25
C GLU A 1091 -41.04 79.29 1.79
N ARG A 1092 -42.04 79.37 0.89
CA ARG A 1092 -42.79 80.62 0.64
C ARG A 1092 -43.78 80.94 1.77
N ALA A 1093 -43.69 80.24 2.91
CA ALA A 1093 -44.62 80.38 4.03
C ALA A 1093 -44.54 81.76 4.69
N LEU A 1094 -43.35 82.34 4.87
CA LEU A 1094 -43.22 83.66 5.51
C LEU A 1094 -43.38 84.83 4.52
N VAL A 1095 -42.88 84.72 3.29
CA VAL A 1095 -42.86 85.80 2.27
C VAL A 1095 -43.84 85.49 1.14
N SER A 1096 -44.85 86.33 0.96
CA SER A 1096 -45.90 86.11 -0.04
C SER A 1096 -45.55 86.65 -1.42
N SER A 1097 -44.91 87.82 -1.49
CA SER A 1097 -44.37 88.39 -2.73
C SER A 1097 -43.36 89.51 -2.48
N ILE A 1098 -42.48 89.72 -3.44
CA ILE A 1098 -41.52 90.83 -3.48
C ILE A 1098 -41.68 91.53 -4.83
N TYR A 1099 -42.05 92.82 -4.83
CA TYR A 1099 -42.31 93.55 -6.07
C TYR A 1099 -42.09 95.07 -5.95
N PRO A 1100 -41.76 95.76 -7.06
CA PRO A 1100 -41.34 95.18 -8.34
C PRO A 1100 -39.93 94.57 -8.23
N ASN A 1101 -39.72 93.41 -8.85
CA ASN A 1101 -38.41 92.78 -9.03
C ASN A 1101 -38.30 92.35 -10.50
N PRO A 1102 -37.49 93.01 -11.36
CA PRO A 1102 -36.53 94.06 -11.05
C PRO A 1102 -37.12 95.36 -10.47
N SER A 1103 -36.37 96.01 -9.58
CA SER A 1103 -36.72 97.26 -8.90
C SER A 1103 -35.91 98.45 -9.42
N GLN A 1104 -36.47 99.65 -9.27
CA GLN A 1104 -35.86 100.94 -9.66
C GLN A 1104 -35.24 101.70 -8.46
N GLY A 1105 -34.68 100.96 -7.49
CA GLY A 1105 -34.16 101.52 -6.24
C GLY A 1105 -35.15 101.52 -5.08
N GLU A 1106 -36.31 100.88 -5.23
CA GLU A 1106 -37.30 100.66 -4.17
C GLU A 1106 -38.18 99.46 -4.51
N PHE A 1107 -38.48 98.62 -3.52
CA PHE A 1107 -39.39 97.49 -3.63
C PHE A 1107 -40.09 97.20 -2.30
N THR A 1108 -41.20 96.48 -2.36
CA THR A 1108 -42.00 96.06 -1.21
C THR A 1108 -41.84 94.56 -0.99
N ILE A 1109 -41.68 94.17 0.27
CA ILE A 1109 -41.71 92.78 0.74
C ILE A 1109 -43.03 92.58 1.48
N LEU A 1110 -43.90 91.72 0.96
CA LEU A 1110 -45.10 91.26 1.64
C LEU A 1110 -44.81 89.97 2.42
N LEU A 1111 -45.16 89.95 3.70
CA LEU A 1111 -45.13 88.78 4.56
C LEU A 1111 -46.54 88.22 4.75
N HIS A 1112 -46.68 86.90 4.89
CA HIS A 1112 -47.95 86.28 5.26
C HIS A 1112 -48.33 86.55 6.73
N GLN A 1113 -47.34 86.68 7.61
CA GLN A 1113 -47.48 87.01 9.02
C GLN A 1113 -46.26 87.77 9.55
N VAL A 1114 -46.41 88.52 10.66
CA VAL A 1114 -45.30 89.22 11.32
C VAL A 1114 -44.78 88.37 12.48
N ILE A 1115 -43.52 87.94 12.40
CA ILE A 1115 -42.85 87.20 13.47
C ILE A 1115 -41.81 88.12 14.13
N GLN A 1116 -41.84 88.23 15.46
CA GLN A 1116 -40.91 89.09 16.20
C GLN A 1116 -39.47 88.58 16.05
N GLY A 1117 -38.52 89.49 15.80
CA GLY A 1117 -37.13 89.14 15.51
C GLY A 1117 -36.86 88.76 14.04
N THR A 1118 -37.82 88.92 13.13
CA THR A 1118 -37.56 88.76 11.69
C THR A 1118 -36.65 89.87 11.18
N ALA A 1119 -35.47 89.51 10.68
CA ALA A 1119 -34.49 90.42 10.10
C ALA A 1119 -34.27 90.14 8.62
N MET A 1120 -34.15 91.20 7.83
CA MET A 1120 -33.80 91.20 6.42
C MET A 1120 -32.36 91.72 6.26
N THR A 1121 -31.56 91.01 5.48
CA THR A 1121 -30.21 91.39 5.08
C THR A 1121 -30.10 91.29 3.56
N ILE A 1122 -29.55 92.31 2.90
CA ILE A 1122 -29.27 92.30 1.46
C ILE A 1122 -27.77 92.42 1.26
N THR A 1123 -27.19 91.51 0.47
CA THR A 1123 -25.77 91.51 0.11
C THR A 1123 -25.58 91.71 -1.40
N ASP A 1124 -24.41 92.21 -1.80
CA ASP A 1124 -23.95 92.05 -3.19
C ASP A 1124 -23.50 90.60 -3.46
N LEU A 1125 -23.23 90.26 -4.73
CA LEU A 1125 -22.76 88.93 -5.13
C LEU A 1125 -21.40 88.50 -4.52
N ARG A 1126 -20.75 89.36 -3.73
CA ARG A 1126 -19.50 89.07 -3.00
C ARG A 1126 -19.75 88.91 -1.49
N GLY A 1127 -21.01 88.88 -1.06
CA GLY A 1127 -21.41 88.72 0.34
C GLY A 1127 -21.35 90.01 1.17
N ILE A 1128 -21.03 91.17 0.59
CA ILE A 1128 -20.95 92.42 1.36
C ILE A 1128 -22.37 92.93 1.66
N VAL A 1129 -22.70 93.10 2.94
CA VAL A 1129 -24.00 93.63 3.39
C VAL A 1129 -24.17 95.09 2.95
N ILE A 1130 -25.27 95.36 2.24
CA ILE A 1130 -25.66 96.66 1.69
C ILE A 1130 -26.78 97.29 2.52
N VAL A 1131 -27.74 96.48 2.97
CA VAL A 1131 -28.84 96.89 3.87
C VAL A 1131 -29.12 95.77 4.86
N GLN A 1132 -29.37 96.11 6.11
CA GLN A 1132 -29.92 95.20 7.11
C GLN A 1132 -30.97 95.94 7.95
N THR A 1133 -32.16 95.36 8.14
CA THR A 1133 -33.26 95.93 8.91
C THR A 1133 -34.17 94.83 9.46
N GLU A 1134 -34.91 95.10 10.54
CA GLU A 1134 -36.03 94.23 10.93
C GLU A 1134 -37.22 94.41 9.99
N LEU A 1135 -38.01 93.34 9.81
CA LEU A 1135 -39.30 93.33 9.14
C LEU A 1135 -40.39 93.11 10.19
N ASN A 1136 -41.10 94.19 10.53
CA ASN A 1136 -42.03 94.25 11.64
C ASN A 1136 -43.45 94.71 11.23
N GLN A 1137 -43.75 94.65 9.93
CA GLN A 1137 -45.08 94.85 9.34
C GLN A 1137 -45.40 93.72 8.34
N LEU A 1138 -46.67 93.56 7.95
CA LEU A 1138 -47.05 92.63 6.86
C LEU A 1138 -46.59 93.15 5.50
N GLU A 1139 -46.47 94.47 5.34
CA GLU A 1139 -45.96 95.14 4.16
C GLU A 1139 -44.75 95.98 4.56
N ASN A 1140 -43.56 95.66 4.04
CA ASN A 1140 -42.32 96.34 4.37
C ASN A 1140 -41.72 96.97 3.10
N ARG A 1141 -41.75 98.30 3.02
CA ARG A 1141 -41.22 99.06 1.88
C ARG A 1141 -39.73 99.36 2.08
N ILE A 1142 -38.89 98.82 1.20
CA ILE A 1142 -37.43 98.87 1.30
C ILE A 1142 -36.87 99.85 0.27
N VAL A 1143 -36.22 100.92 0.74
CA VAL A 1143 -35.64 101.98 -0.10
C VAL A 1143 -34.15 101.75 -0.29
N PHE A 1144 -33.71 101.73 -1.54
CA PHE A 1144 -32.38 101.30 -1.97
C PHE A 1144 -31.58 102.46 -2.62
N SER A 1145 -31.59 103.62 -1.95
CA SER A 1145 -31.27 104.93 -2.52
C SER A 1145 -29.82 105.16 -2.98
N ASN A 1146 -28.85 104.34 -2.54
CA ASN A 1146 -27.42 104.51 -2.85
C ASN A 1146 -26.75 103.35 -3.62
N ALA A 1147 -27.49 102.31 -4.02
CA ALA A 1147 -26.93 101.16 -4.71
C ALA A 1147 -26.70 101.40 -6.22
N LYS A 1148 -25.90 100.50 -6.82
CA LYS A 1148 -25.65 100.44 -8.27
C LYS A 1148 -26.67 99.50 -8.93
N ALA A 1149 -26.81 99.62 -10.25
CA ALA A 1149 -27.55 98.61 -11.02
C ALA A 1149 -26.80 97.26 -10.95
N GLY A 1150 -27.53 96.16 -10.82
CA GLY A 1150 -26.95 94.83 -10.64
C GLY A 1150 -27.88 93.84 -9.93
N VAL A 1151 -27.40 92.60 -9.76
CA VAL A 1151 -28.08 91.55 -8.99
C VAL A 1151 -27.55 91.55 -7.56
N TYR A 1152 -28.44 91.38 -6.60
CA TYR A 1152 -28.17 91.32 -5.16
C TYR A 1152 -28.89 90.12 -4.55
N ILE A 1153 -28.40 89.61 -3.42
CA ILE A 1153 -29.02 88.52 -2.68
C ILE A 1153 -29.79 89.10 -1.49
N LEU A 1154 -31.10 88.87 -1.45
CA LEU A 1154 -31.95 89.14 -0.31
C LEU A 1154 -31.98 87.89 0.58
N ARG A 1155 -31.78 88.06 1.88
CA ARG A 1155 -31.98 87.06 2.94
C ARG A 1155 -32.97 87.62 3.95
N ILE A 1156 -33.99 86.86 4.33
CA ILE A 1156 -34.91 87.18 5.42
C ILE A 1156 -34.87 86.00 6.40
N GLN A 1157 -34.65 86.27 7.67
CA GLN A 1157 -34.52 85.26 8.72
C GLN A 1157 -35.35 85.65 9.93
N SER A 1158 -36.23 84.76 10.38
CA SER A 1158 -36.88 84.80 11.69
C SER A 1158 -36.31 83.68 12.57
N PRO A 1159 -36.77 83.51 13.83
CA PRO A 1159 -36.36 82.38 14.66
C PRO A 1159 -36.72 81.00 14.08
N GLU A 1160 -37.73 80.92 13.20
CA GLU A 1160 -38.31 79.66 12.70
C GLU A 1160 -38.28 79.52 11.16
N HIS A 1161 -37.97 80.59 10.41
CA HIS A 1161 -37.92 80.53 8.95
C HIS A 1161 -36.70 81.25 8.36
N LEU A 1162 -36.18 80.73 7.25
CA LEU A 1162 -35.14 81.37 6.43
C LEU A 1162 -35.59 81.41 4.97
N PHE A 1163 -35.58 82.61 4.38
CA PHE A 1163 -35.93 82.87 2.99
C PHE A 1163 -34.77 83.57 2.28
N LYS A 1164 -34.46 83.17 1.04
CA LYS A 1164 -33.46 83.82 0.18
C LYS A 1164 -34.04 84.03 -1.23
N GLU A 1165 -33.80 85.17 -1.85
CA GLU A 1165 -34.18 85.44 -3.24
C GLU A 1165 -33.18 86.38 -3.92
N GLN A 1166 -33.04 86.29 -5.25
CA GLN A 1166 -32.28 87.27 -6.03
C GLN A 1166 -33.16 88.50 -6.33
N ILE A 1167 -32.68 89.68 -5.96
CA ILE A 1167 -33.30 90.96 -6.33
C ILE A 1167 -32.44 91.68 -7.36
N ILE A 1168 -33.09 92.18 -8.41
CA ILE A 1168 -32.44 92.86 -9.53
C ILE A 1168 -32.72 94.35 -9.42
N LEU A 1169 -31.67 95.18 -9.46
CA LEU A 1169 -31.79 96.62 -9.58
C LEU A 1169 -31.49 97.04 -11.01
N ALA A 1170 -32.57 97.30 -11.76
CA ALA A 1170 -32.52 98.00 -13.03
C ALA A 1170 -32.65 99.50 -12.72
N LYS A 1171 -31.75 100.33 -13.25
CA LYS A 1171 -31.69 101.78 -12.96
C LYS A 1171 -31.82 102.60 -14.25
#